data_AF-A0A7Y0E3T3-F1
#
_entry.id   AF-A0A7Y0E3T3-F1
#
_cell.length_a   1.000
_cell.length_b   1.000
_cell.length_c   1.000
_cell.angle_alpha   90.00
_cell.angle_beta   90.00
_cell.angle_gamma   90.00
#
_symmetry.space_group_name_H-M   'P 1'
#
loop_
_entity.id
_entity.type
_entity.pdbx_description
1 polymer ?
#
loop_
_entity_poly.entity_id
_entity_poly.type
_entity_poly.pdbx_seq_one_letter_code
_entity_poly.pdbx_strand_id
1 'polypeptide(L)'
;MPHLNSERLVPFHILTPVWGSVYTKLFVDVSLPVLLSPENIPVLQNRQGSLYRIFTTKADRAVIEASPAYELLARTIAVEFHEITTDPADQANPYNTQSDCYRLGIELGNAADAALIFHNADVVMADGGFRYLVDAVDTGKRAVMAMGVRLNKEDASSAIRSYQVDKSSPEITLTPRDLSRIALDNLHQLTKLHIFNRRKPKEWLPFAIFWEVRNGLLMRCFNLHPVVVYPEVKDAQFSKTIDHDYLEAACPNPTDTVIVQDSDLFCACELSRHDLMMDVMPWQGSAVEIARWAHFHTTSHYRSLLGSTIRLHAAGCDGREWLDAQAQSDAVVREVLEKVDDVEALGGEDILFEYGSYSEPQAYVPIHFVTSVWGAEYACIFSEVMLPSVLSLRNIKAIPNKEDCVYRIYTCGEGREIIENSDAVRLLSEHIAVEFHPVDETEENRYVRSSNCYRDSIQKAAEHNSASVFLIPDMVLADGSIESICRILGMGKRAILITGFRVLRNEVIASVKRDYLKDDIVSIQPRDLVSLALQHPHPISESHLFEGNNPFFHPAGCYWRLDDVGYLMHCFHLHPVAVYPKQTDFTFTGTIDDDFLFKANIKPRDTYIVDSSDDILWCELSPAEYAVPTPARSDMPSILDWIRKNTNALHQSYIRQPLRLLAVEYQRDDWDAVEQCALLKIDDLVARSKKRSFLPTLPVAVARMVHLFRGVIFRAARKAQEQVDTARANGSAPPLLSRAYLAVYSVLSRLTKLAIR
;
A
#
# COMPACT_ATOMS: atom_id res chain seq x y z
N MET A 1 37.92 25.85 45.65
CA MET A 1 36.82 26.70 45.14
C MET A 1 37.42 27.71 44.16
N PRO A 2 36.73 27.98 43.05
CA PRO A 2 36.07 29.26 43.01
C PRO A 2 34.56 29.11 42.78
N HIS A 3 33.83 29.70 43.72
CA HIS A 3 32.52 30.31 43.59
C HIS A 3 31.32 29.41 43.25
N LEU A 4 30.61 29.05 44.31
CA LEU A 4 29.14 28.97 44.36
C LEU A 4 28.54 30.10 43.49
N ASN A 5 28.16 29.78 42.25
CA ASN A 5 27.05 30.47 41.61
C ASN A 5 25.81 29.77 42.14
N SER A 6 24.87 30.53 42.73
CA SER A 6 23.50 30.06 42.90
C SER A 6 23.06 29.47 41.56
N GLU A 7 22.82 28.16 41.49
CA GLU A 7 22.49 27.46 40.25
C GLU A 7 21.29 28.16 39.62
N ARG A 8 21.54 28.91 38.56
CA ARG A 8 20.49 29.55 37.78
C ARG A 8 19.74 28.41 37.11
N LEU A 9 18.51 28.17 37.57
CA LEU A 9 17.62 27.16 36.98
C LEU A 9 17.52 27.39 35.47
N VAL A 10 17.63 26.30 34.69
CA VAL A 10 17.52 26.34 33.23
C VAL A 10 16.13 26.89 32.85
N PRO A 11 16.05 27.93 32.00
CA PRO A 11 14.77 28.45 31.51
C PRO A 11 14.17 27.52 30.45
N PHE A 12 12.84 27.50 30.34
CA PHE A 12 12.11 26.69 29.36
C PHE A 12 11.36 27.55 28.36
N HIS A 13 11.51 27.27 27.06
CA HIS A 13 10.72 27.91 26.00
C HIS A 13 9.76 26.88 25.41
N ILE A 14 8.45 27.08 25.63
CA ILE A 14 7.40 26.25 25.03
C ILE A 14 7.13 26.78 23.63
N LEU A 15 7.23 25.92 22.63
CA LEU A 15 7.03 26.28 21.23
C LEU A 15 5.71 25.67 20.76
N THR A 16 4.71 26.52 20.44
CA THR A 16 3.40 26.07 19.95
C THR A 16 3.00 26.76 18.65
N PRO A 17 3.18 26.07 17.51
CA PRO A 17 2.54 26.43 16.26
C PRO A 17 1.04 26.13 16.32
N VAL A 18 0.20 27.14 16.05
CA VAL A 18 -1.26 27.02 16.05
C VAL A 18 -1.87 27.99 15.04
N TRP A 19 -2.68 27.49 14.12
CA TRP A 19 -3.42 28.32 13.17
C TRP A 19 -4.64 27.58 12.62
N GLY A 20 -5.59 28.34 12.07
CA GLY A 20 -6.82 27.81 11.52
C GLY A 20 -7.87 27.55 12.59
N SER A 21 -9.10 27.94 12.30
CA SER A 21 -10.20 28.00 13.28
C SER A 21 -10.42 26.71 14.08
N VAL A 22 -10.22 25.54 13.45
CA VAL A 22 -10.37 24.23 14.11
C VAL A 22 -9.28 23.99 15.16
N TYR A 23 -8.00 24.24 14.82
CA TYR A 23 -6.88 24.01 15.74
C TYR A 23 -6.79 25.13 16.79
N THR A 24 -7.05 26.37 16.41
CA THR A 24 -7.12 27.50 17.34
C THR A 24 -8.18 27.25 18.42
N LYS A 25 -9.37 26.76 18.02
CA LYS A 25 -10.43 26.40 18.97
C LYS A 25 -10.05 25.19 19.83
N LEU A 26 -9.50 24.14 19.24
CA LEU A 26 -9.02 22.96 20.00
C LEU A 26 -7.96 23.35 21.04
N PHE A 27 -7.05 24.25 20.66
CA PHE A 27 -6.00 24.74 21.54
C PHE A 27 -6.58 25.43 22.77
N VAL A 28 -7.42 26.44 22.59
CA VAL A 28 -7.95 27.23 23.71
C VAL A 28 -9.05 26.54 24.52
N ASP A 29 -9.79 25.60 23.90
CA ASP A 29 -10.91 24.90 24.57
C ASP A 29 -10.49 23.56 25.20
N VAL A 30 -9.33 22.99 24.84
CA VAL A 30 -8.91 21.65 25.29
C VAL A 30 -7.43 21.57 25.65
N SER A 31 -6.52 21.82 24.71
CA SER A 31 -5.08 21.58 24.93
C SER A 31 -4.48 22.50 26.00
N LEU A 32 -4.62 23.83 25.82
CA LEU A 32 -4.12 24.82 26.77
C LEU A 32 -4.75 24.70 28.17
N PRO A 33 -6.08 24.53 28.33
CA PRO A 33 -6.71 24.18 29.60
C PRO A 33 -6.02 23.08 30.41
N VAL A 34 -5.60 21.99 29.76
CA VAL A 34 -4.94 20.88 30.43
C VAL A 34 -3.49 21.22 30.82
N LEU A 35 -2.78 21.98 29.97
CA LEU A 35 -1.43 22.45 30.29
C LEU A 35 -1.37 23.44 31.46
N LEU A 36 -2.50 24.07 31.79
CA LEU A 36 -2.60 25.02 32.90
C LEU A 36 -2.83 24.36 34.26
N SER A 37 -2.90 23.02 34.31
CA SER A 37 -3.00 22.27 35.57
C SER A 37 -1.78 22.51 36.49
N PRO A 38 -1.93 22.34 37.82
CA PRO A 38 -0.95 22.82 38.80
C PRO A 38 0.49 22.31 38.61
N GLU A 39 0.67 21.06 38.20
CA GLU A 39 2.01 20.45 38.01
C GLU A 39 2.48 20.50 36.54
N ASN A 40 1.81 21.31 35.71
CA ASN A 40 2.21 21.61 34.33
C ASN A 40 2.86 23.01 34.18
N ILE A 41 2.38 23.90 33.31
CA ILE A 41 2.99 25.23 33.08
C ILE A 41 3.27 26.03 34.38
N PRO A 42 2.39 26.02 35.40
CA PRO A 42 2.64 26.74 36.65
C PRO A 42 3.97 26.38 37.35
N VAL A 43 4.52 25.19 37.14
CA VAL A 43 5.81 24.80 37.74
C VAL A 43 7.00 25.62 37.22
N LEU A 44 6.83 26.33 36.10
CA LEU A 44 7.84 27.19 35.50
C LEU A 44 7.85 28.62 36.05
N GLN A 45 6.85 29.03 36.85
CA GLN A 45 6.70 30.40 37.37
C GLN A 45 7.96 30.94 38.06
N ASN A 46 8.70 30.06 38.76
CA ASN A 46 9.90 30.43 39.51
C ASN A 46 11.20 30.35 38.69
N ARG A 47 11.10 30.09 37.37
CA ARG A 47 12.26 29.89 36.48
C ARG A 47 12.43 31.08 35.54
N GLN A 48 13.18 32.07 36.01
CA GLN A 48 13.40 33.33 35.30
C GLN A 48 13.91 33.10 33.87
N GLY A 49 13.20 33.67 32.89
CA GLY A 49 13.52 33.56 31.46
C GLY A 49 12.74 32.47 30.72
N SER A 50 11.89 31.71 31.42
CA SER A 50 10.95 30.78 30.76
C SER A 50 9.84 31.55 30.04
N LEU A 51 9.47 31.08 28.85
CA LEU A 51 8.55 31.76 27.94
C LEU A 51 7.62 30.76 27.24
N TYR A 52 6.37 31.17 27.01
CA TYR A 52 5.46 30.47 26.10
C TYR A 52 5.45 31.21 24.75
N ARG A 53 5.88 30.55 23.68
CA ARG A 53 5.96 31.12 22.33
C ARG A 53 4.86 30.54 21.46
N ILE A 54 3.96 31.40 20.98
CA ILE A 54 2.84 31.02 20.12
C ILE A 54 3.13 31.53 18.70
N PHE A 55 3.22 30.60 17.75
CA PHE A 55 3.38 30.91 16.33
C PHE A 55 2.02 30.77 15.65
N THR A 56 1.46 31.88 15.17
CA THR A 56 0.05 31.93 14.74
C THR A 56 -0.18 33.02 13.71
N THR A 57 -1.33 32.97 13.02
CA THR A 57 -1.80 34.09 12.20
C THR A 57 -2.32 35.23 13.07
N LYS A 58 -2.41 36.44 12.50
CA LYS A 58 -3.01 37.60 13.15
C LYS A 58 -4.49 37.39 13.52
N ALA A 59 -5.24 36.67 12.69
CA ALA A 59 -6.65 36.39 12.93
C ALA A 59 -6.83 35.41 14.10
N ASP A 60 -6.06 34.33 14.10
CA ASP A 60 -6.08 33.33 15.16
C ASP A 60 -5.56 33.88 16.50
N ARG A 61 -4.55 34.77 16.46
CA ARG A 61 -4.08 35.49 17.66
C ARG A 61 -5.20 36.21 18.39
N ALA A 62 -6.08 36.91 17.65
CA ALA A 62 -7.19 37.63 18.26
C ALA A 62 -8.18 36.69 18.97
N VAL A 63 -8.38 35.47 18.45
CA VAL A 63 -9.21 34.44 19.09
C VAL A 63 -8.51 33.90 20.36
N ILE A 64 -7.21 33.66 20.29
CA ILE A 64 -6.42 33.18 21.44
C ILE A 64 -6.43 34.21 22.56
N GLU A 65 -6.10 35.47 22.27
CA GLU A 65 -6.05 36.56 23.26
C GLU A 65 -7.41 36.82 23.93
N ALA A 66 -8.52 36.55 23.24
CA ALA A 66 -9.86 36.69 23.79
C ALA A 66 -10.31 35.52 24.68
N SER A 67 -9.53 34.43 24.76
CA SER A 67 -9.92 33.23 25.50
C SER A 67 -9.59 33.33 27.00
N PRO A 68 -10.44 32.79 27.90
CA PRO A 68 -10.12 32.72 29.32
C PRO A 68 -8.85 31.91 29.62
N ALA A 69 -8.59 30.85 28.83
CA ALA A 69 -7.40 30.02 28.96
C ALA A 69 -6.12 30.84 28.72
N TYR A 70 -6.09 31.72 27.71
CA TYR A 70 -4.97 32.62 27.50
C TYR A 70 -4.81 33.64 28.64
N GLU A 71 -5.90 34.17 29.19
CA GLU A 71 -5.82 35.09 30.33
C GLU A 71 -5.15 34.44 31.55
N LEU A 72 -5.45 33.15 31.81
CA LEU A 72 -4.76 32.38 32.85
C LEU A 72 -3.30 32.10 32.48
N LEU A 73 -3.01 31.73 31.23
CA LEU A 73 -1.64 31.53 30.74
C LEU A 73 -0.77 32.78 30.93
N ALA A 74 -1.25 33.95 30.49
CA ALA A 74 -0.51 35.21 30.55
C ALA A 74 -0.25 35.70 31.99
N ARG A 75 -1.08 35.27 32.96
CA ARG A 75 -0.83 35.48 34.39
C ARG A 75 0.19 34.49 34.97
N THR A 76 0.38 33.35 34.31
CA THR A 76 1.21 32.23 34.79
C THR A 76 2.63 32.30 34.25
N ILE A 77 2.82 32.64 32.97
CA ILE A 77 4.13 32.72 32.33
C ILE A 77 4.12 33.83 31.29
N ALA A 78 5.29 34.42 31.01
CA ALA A 78 5.41 35.40 29.94
C ALA A 78 5.14 34.74 28.57
N VAL A 79 4.31 35.38 27.75
CA VAL A 79 3.86 34.88 26.44
C VAL A 79 4.37 35.79 25.32
N GLU A 80 4.91 35.20 24.26
CA GLU A 80 5.32 35.91 23.05
C GLU A 80 4.62 35.34 21.81
N PHE A 81 4.09 36.22 20.97
CA PHE A 81 3.49 35.85 19.69
C PHE A 81 4.46 36.10 18.54
N HIS A 82 4.53 35.13 17.64
CA HIS A 82 5.28 35.18 16.39
C HIS A 82 4.31 35.01 15.23
N GLU A 83 4.22 36.02 14.37
CA GLU A 83 3.25 36.03 13.27
C GLU A 83 3.73 35.14 12.12
N ILE A 84 2.88 34.21 11.69
CA ILE A 84 3.10 33.41 10.47
C ILE A 84 2.74 34.30 9.28
N THR A 85 3.74 34.66 8.46
CA THR A 85 3.59 35.62 7.36
C THR A 85 3.24 35.00 6.02
N THR A 86 3.54 33.71 5.83
CA THR A 86 3.11 32.94 4.65
C THR A 86 1.75 32.35 4.95
N ASP A 87 0.77 32.51 4.05
CA ASP A 87 -0.53 31.88 4.24
C ASP A 87 -0.32 30.35 4.23
N PRO A 88 -0.69 29.62 5.31
CA PRO A 88 -0.56 28.17 5.32
C PRO A 88 -1.40 27.50 4.21
N ALA A 89 -2.41 28.18 3.66
CA ALA A 89 -3.18 27.73 2.50
C ALA A 89 -2.41 27.82 1.18
N ASP A 90 -1.37 28.67 1.11
CA ASP A 90 -0.51 28.82 -0.08
C ASP A 90 0.60 27.76 -0.13
N GLN A 91 0.78 26.96 0.94
CA GLN A 91 1.75 25.87 0.97
C GLN A 91 1.08 24.53 0.63
N ALA A 92 1.72 23.76 -0.25
CA ALA A 92 1.29 22.40 -0.58
C ALA A 92 1.27 21.44 0.64
N ASN A 93 2.03 21.76 1.70
CA ASN A 93 2.13 20.95 2.91
C ASN A 93 2.22 21.81 4.19
N PRO A 94 1.22 21.76 5.10
CA PRO A 94 1.23 22.53 6.36
C PRO A 94 2.38 22.18 7.33
N TYR A 95 3.00 20.99 7.20
CA TYR A 95 4.14 20.60 8.03
C TYR A 95 5.41 21.44 7.76
N ASN A 96 5.51 22.06 6.57
CA ASN A 96 6.61 22.97 6.26
C ASN A 96 6.51 24.25 7.10
N THR A 97 5.32 24.86 7.16
CA THR A 97 5.05 26.01 8.03
C THR A 97 5.31 25.67 9.50
N GLN A 98 4.89 24.49 9.96
CA GLN A 98 5.18 24.03 11.32
C GLN A 98 6.69 23.93 11.59
N SER A 99 7.43 23.36 10.63
CA SER A 99 8.89 23.24 10.72
C SER A 99 9.58 24.60 10.76
N ASP A 100 9.10 25.58 10.01
CA ASP A 100 9.62 26.95 10.03
C ASP A 100 9.38 27.63 11.39
N CYS A 101 8.21 27.42 11.98
CA CYS A 101 7.92 27.88 13.35
C CYS A 101 8.90 27.28 14.35
N TYR A 102 9.18 25.97 14.24
CA TYR A 102 10.15 25.32 15.11
C TYR A 102 11.58 25.79 14.89
N ARG A 103 12.01 26.03 13.65
CA ARG A 103 13.35 26.61 13.37
C ARG A 103 13.53 27.97 14.03
N LEU A 104 12.55 28.86 13.90
CA LEU A 104 12.58 30.16 14.58
C LEU A 104 12.56 30.00 16.12
N GLY A 105 11.74 29.09 16.64
CA GLY A 105 11.69 28.80 18.08
C GLY A 105 13.02 28.25 18.62
N ILE A 106 13.69 27.38 17.85
CA ILE A 106 15.02 26.84 18.17
C ILE A 106 16.07 27.95 18.17
N GLU A 107 16.08 28.83 17.17
CA GLU A 107 16.99 29.98 17.11
C GLU A 107 16.85 30.88 18.35
N LEU A 108 15.61 31.28 18.67
CA LEU A 108 15.32 32.14 19.81
C LEU A 108 15.64 31.47 21.15
N GLY A 109 15.38 30.16 21.25
CA GLY A 109 15.68 29.37 22.44
C GLY A 109 17.19 29.14 22.62
N ASN A 110 17.94 28.94 21.55
CA ASN A 110 19.41 28.87 21.59
C ASN A 110 20.02 30.19 22.06
N ALA A 111 19.52 31.31 21.55
CA ALA A 111 19.96 32.65 21.97
C ALA A 111 19.71 32.92 23.46
N ALA A 112 18.67 32.30 24.03
CA ALA A 112 18.32 32.40 25.45
C ALA A 112 18.92 31.30 26.34
N ASP A 113 19.66 30.35 25.75
CA ASP A 113 20.12 29.11 26.38
C ASP A 113 19.00 28.36 27.14
N ALA A 114 17.84 28.23 26.50
CA ALA A 114 16.66 27.57 27.07
C ALA A 114 16.55 26.09 26.67
N ALA A 115 15.92 25.31 27.53
CA ALA A 115 15.35 24.01 27.16
C ALA A 115 14.05 24.23 26.36
N LEU A 116 13.91 23.56 25.23
CA LEU A 116 12.83 23.75 24.27
C LEU A 116 11.79 22.66 24.47
N ILE A 117 10.53 23.03 24.73
CA ILE A 117 9.40 22.11 24.77
C ILE A 117 8.65 22.22 23.44
N PHE A 118 8.62 21.13 22.67
CA PHE A 118 7.91 21.08 21.38
C PHE A 118 6.48 20.59 21.59
N HIS A 119 5.53 21.53 21.52
CA HIS A 119 4.12 21.26 21.85
C HIS A 119 3.18 21.67 20.71
N ASN A 120 2.50 20.69 20.10
CA ASN A 120 1.48 20.95 19.08
C ASN A 120 0.13 21.30 19.70
N ALA A 121 -0.65 22.14 19.02
CA ALA A 121 -1.96 22.63 19.46
C ALA A 121 -3.03 21.54 19.74
N ASP A 122 -2.84 20.36 19.18
CA ASP A 122 -3.70 19.19 19.26
C ASP A 122 -3.16 18.10 20.20
N VAL A 123 -2.08 18.37 20.92
CA VAL A 123 -1.55 17.50 21.97
C VAL A 123 -2.17 17.86 23.31
N VAL A 124 -2.53 16.84 24.10
CA VAL A 124 -2.94 16.98 25.49
C VAL A 124 -1.95 16.22 26.37
N MET A 125 -1.55 16.81 27.49
CA MET A 125 -0.55 16.26 28.41
C MET A 125 -1.12 16.22 29.82
N ALA A 126 -1.08 15.07 30.48
CA ALA A 126 -1.60 14.92 31.85
C ALA A 126 -0.88 15.86 32.84
N ASP A 127 -1.55 16.13 33.97
CA ASP A 127 -0.96 16.87 35.09
C ASP A 127 0.29 16.17 35.61
N GLY A 128 1.34 16.95 35.89
CA GLY A 128 2.67 16.44 36.24
C GLY A 128 3.61 16.23 35.05
N GLY A 129 3.13 16.38 33.82
CA GLY A 129 3.95 16.24 32.62
C GLY A 129 5.11 17.25 32.59
N PHE A 130 4.88 18.54 32.80
CA PHE A 130 5.97 19.52 32.81
C PHE A 130 6.88 19.34 34.02
N ARG A 131 6.33 18.99 35.19
CA ARG A 131 7.15 18.64 36.36
C ARG A 131 8.19 17.59 36.01
N TYR A 132 7.77 16.51 35.35
CA TYR A 132 8.69 15.45 34.90
C TYR A 132 9.76 15.97 33.93
N LEU A 133 9.38 16.79 32.95
CA LEU A 133 10.34 17.39 32.00
C LEU A 133 11.36 18.29 32.70
N VAL A 134 10.91 19.08 33.68
CA VAL A 134 11.76 19.96 34.49
C VAL A 134 12.74 19.15 35.31
N ASP A 135 12.26 18.13 36.02
CA ASP A 135 13.10 17.27 36.86
C ASP A 135 14.14 16.51 36.01
N ALA A 136 13.79 16.09 34.80
CA ALA A 136 14.74 15.48 33.87
C ALA A 136 15.88 16.45 33.51
N VAL A 137 15.56 17.69 33.14
CA VAL A 137 16.59 18.70 32.81
C VAL A 137 17.43 19.07 34.03
N ASP A 138 16.81 19.23 35.20
CA ASP A 138 17.51 19.58 36.45
C ASP A 138 18.45 18.46 36.93
N THR A 139 18.14 17.21 36.60
CA THR A 139 19.04 16.06 36.84
C THR A 139 20.11 15.88 35.76
N GLY A 140 20.24 16.84 34.84
CA GLY A 140 21.29 16.91 33.82
C GLY A 140 20.93 16.22 32.50
N LYS A 141 19.68 15.78 32.31
CA LYS A 141 19.24 15.24 31.01
C LYS A 141 19.03 16.37 30.03
N ARG A 142 19.36 16.10 28.77
CA ARG A 142 19.26 17.06 27.68
C ARG A 142 18.06 16.81 26.78
N ALA A 143 17.48 15.62 26.79
CA ALA A 143 16.27 15.37 26.03
C ALA A 143 15.34 14.37 26.71
N VAL A 144 14.03 14.52 26.45
CA VAL A 144 13.01 13.53 26.82
C VAL A 144 12.21 13.17 25.58
N MET A 145 12.17 11.88 25.27
CA MET A 145 11.39 11.31 24.18
C MET A 145 10.19 10.55 24.75
N ALA A 146 9.02 10.76 24.14
CA ALA A 146 7.78 10.08 24.54
C ALA A 146 6.96 9.65 23.33
N MET A 147 6.10 8.65 23.53
CA MET A 147 5.10 8.23 22.55
C MET A 147 3.81 9.02 22.77
N GLY A 148 3.34 9.71 21.72
CA GLY A 148 2.00 10.31 21.67
C GLY A 148 1.00 9.31 21.11
N VAL A 149 0.04 8.87 21.92
CA VAL A 149 -1.04 8.00 21.42
C VAL A 149 -2.12 8.84 20.75
N ARG A 150 -2.48 8.49 19.51
CA ARG A 150 -3.46 9.25 18.72
C ARG A 150 -4.89 8.83 19.02
N LEU A 151 -5.73 9.81 19.28
CA LEU A 151 -7.13 9.65 19.68
C LEU A 151 -8.07 10.28 18.66
N ASN A 152 -9.32 9.78 18.63
CA ASN A 152 -10.40 10.45 17.95
C ASN A 152 -10.66 11.80 18.64
N LYS A 153 -10.43 12.89 17.91
CA LYS A 153 -10.49 14.25 18.43
C LYS A 153 -11.84 14.59 19.03
N GLU A 154 -12.93 14.31 18.32
CA GLU A 154 -14.27 14.74 18.73
C GLU A 154 -14.67 14.09 20.06
N ASP A 155 -14.53 12.76 20.16
CA ASP A 155 -14.91 11.99 21.33
C ASP A 155 -13.97 12.24 22.52
N ALA A 156 -12.65 12.22 22.28
CA ALA A 156 -11.66 12.48 23.33
C ALA A 156 -11.75 13.91 23.87
N SER A 157 -11.96 14.91 23.01
CA SER A 157 -12.15 16.30 23.46
C SER A 157 -13.38 16.46 24.35
N SER A 158 -14.46 15.74 24.04
CA SER A 158 -15.66 15.72 24.86
C SER A 158 -15.39 15.09 26.24
N ALA A 159 -14.70 13.95 26.25
CA ALA A 159 -14.32 13.26 27.48
C ALA A 159 -13.39 14.12 28.36
N ILE A 160 -12.38 14.77 27.77
CA ILE A 160 -11.44 15.66 28.49
C ILE A 160 -12.18 16.83 29.14
N ARG A 161 -13.05 17.53 28.39
CA ARG A 161 -13.81 18.66 28.92
C ARG A 161 -14.74 18.28 30.07
N SER A 162 -15.13 17.01 30.20
CA SER A 162 -15.94 16.55 31.34
C SER A 162 -15.21 16.60 32.68
N TYR A 163 -13.87 16.69 32.67
CA TYR A 163 -13.04 16.86 33.87
C TYR A 163 -12.91 18.33 34.31
N GLN A 164 -13.52 19.27 33.59
CA GLN A 164 -13.61 20.66 34.04
C GLN A 164 -14.61 20.78 35.19
N VAL A 165 -14.12 20.68 36.43
CA VAL A 165 -14.96 20.70 37.63
C VAL A 165 -15.51 22.11 37.91
N ASP A 166 -14.67 23.13 37.81
CA ASP A 166 -15.04 24.53 38.01
C ASP A 166 -15.21 25.23 36.66
N LYS A 167 -16.46 25.53 36.30
CA LYS A 167 -16.78 26.25 35.04
C LYS A 167 -16.33 27.71 35.04
N SER A 168 -15.94 28.27 36.19
CA SER A 168 -15.38 29.62 36.28
C SER A 168 -13.88 29.65 36.02
N SER A 169 -13.20 28.50 36.03
CA SER A 169 -11.80 28.35 35.67
C SER A 169 -11.66 27.63 34.31
N PRO A 170 -10.78 28.09 33.41
CA PRO A 170 -10.48 27.36 32.18
C PRO A 170 -9.59 26.14 32.42
N GLU A 171 -9.05 25.92 33.63
CA GLU A 171 -8.15 24.81 33.94
C GLU A 171 -8.86 23.45 33.89
N ILE A 172 -8.19 22.44 33.34
CA ILE A 172 -8.61 21.04 33.38
C ILE A 172 -7.48 20.20 33.97
N THR A 173 -7.69 19.60 35.13
CA THR A 173 -6.71 18.72 35.76
C THR A 173 -7.04 17.26 35.47
N LEU A 174 -6.13 16.57 34.78
CA LEU A 174 -6.22 15.14 34.45
C LEU A 174 -5.01 14.41 35.02
N THR A 175 -5.22 13.38 35.84
CA THR A 175 -4.09 12.51 36.20
C THR A 175 -3.64 11.69 34.98
N PRO A 176 -2.40 11.15 34.96
CA PRO A 176 -1.97 10.30 33.87
C PRO A 176 -2.85 9.07 33.63
N ARG A 177 -3.47 8.54 34.69
CA ARG A 177 -4.42 7.42 34.59
C ARG A 177 -5.78 7.83 34.03
N ASP A 178 -6.21 9.08 34.28
CA ASP A 178 -7.43 9.60 33.67
C ASP A 178 -7.25 9.82 32.18
N LEU A 179 -6.13 10.44 31.78
CA LEU A 179 -5.81 10.59 30.36
C LEU A 179 -5.61 9.24 29.67
N SER A 180 -4.94 8.28 30.32
CA SER A 180 -4.78 6.92 29.78
C SER A 180 -6.13 6.20 29.62
N ARG A 181 -7.08 6.39 30.54
CA ARG A 181 -8.44 5.84 30.42
C ARG A 181 -9.16 6.44 29.22
N ILE A 182 -9.14 7.77 29.10
CA ILE A 182 -9.70 8.48 27.95
C ILE A 182 -9.04 7.96 26.66
N ALA A 183 -7.72 7.75 26.67
CA ALA A 183 -6.99 7.27 25.51
C ALA A 183 -7.48 5.89 25.05
N LEU A 184 -7.58 4.93 25.96
CA LEU A 184 -8.03 3.57 25.66
C LEU A 184 -9.47 3.53 25.12
N ASP A 185 -10.34 4.39 25.64
CA ASP A 185 -11.74 4.48 25.21
C ASP A 185 -11.90 5.18 23.85
N ASN A 186 -10.90 5.97 23.41
CA ASN A 186 -11.01 6.86 22.25
C ASN A 186 -9.88 6.68 21.23
N LEU A 187 -9.26 5.49 21.14
CA LEU A 187 -8.18 5.22 20.20
C LEU A 187 -8.58 5.53 18.75
N HIS A 188 -7.74 6.31 18.07
CA HIS A 188 -7.89 6.60 16.65
C HIS A 188 -7.68 5.34 15.80
N GLN A 189 -8.26 5.30 14.59
CA GLN A 189 -8.09 4.17 13.67
C GLN A 189 -6.61 3.88 13.37
N LEU A 190 -5.81 4.93 13.13
CA LEU A 190 -4.38 4.80 12.87
C LEU A 190 -3.63 4.15 14.04
N THR A 191 -3.97 4.50 15.28
CA THR A 191 -3.38 3.85 16.45
C THR A 191 -3.73 2.37 16.52
N LYS A 192 -4.95 2.00 16.16
CA LYS A 192 -5.39 0.59 16.13
C LYS A 192 -4.59 -0.25 15.13
N LEU A 193 -4.01 0.35 14.09
CA LEU A 193 -3.16 -0.33 13.10
C LEU A 193 -1.77 -0.69 13.62
N HIS A 194 -1.35 -0.19 14.79
CA HIS A 194 -0.12 -0.62 15.46
C HIS A 194 -0.31 -1.87 16.32
N ILE A 195 -1.56 -2.25 16.64
CA ILE A 195 -1.83 -3.30 17.63
C ILE A 195 -1.56 -4.68 17.01
N PHE A 196 -0.42 -5.24 17.39
CA PHE A 196 0.17 -6.47 16.89
C PHE A 196 -0.57 -7.74 17.36
N ASN A 197 -1.01 -7.75 18.62
CA ASN A 197 -1.68 -8.91 19.22
C ASN A 197 -3.22 -8.89 19.06
N ARG A 198 -3.76 -7.90 18.34
CA ARG A 198 -5.16 -7.92 17.90
C ARG A 198 -5.27 -8.81 16.65
N ARG A 199 -6.42 -9.46 16.44
CA ARG A 199 -6.66 -10.34 15.27
C ARG A 199 -6.11 -9.70 13.99
N LYS A 200 -5.09 -10.38 13.42
CA LYS A 200 -4.24 -10.06 12.24
C LYS A 200 -4.68 -8.80 11.49
N PRO A 201 -4.12 -7.60 11.76
CA PRO A 201 -4.37 -6.45 10.90
C PRO A 201 -4.07 -6.84 9.44
N LYS A 202 -4.97 -6.55 8.48
CA LYS A 202 -4.65 -6.67 7.05
C LYS A 202 -3.63 -5.61 6.63
N GLU A 203 -3.65 -4.51 7.38
CA GLU A 203 -2.90 -3.29 7.17
C GLU A 203 -2.28 -2.86 8.51
N TRP A 204 -1.01 -2.52 8.52
CA TRP A 204 -0.30 -2.13 9.73
C TRP A 204 0.58 -0.90 9.47
N LEU A 205 0.84 -0.15 10.54
CA LEU A 205 1.74 0.99 10.53
C LEU A 205 3.04 0.60 11.26
N PRO A 206 4.17 0.49 10.55
CA PRO A 206 5.38 -0.15 11.08
C PRO A 206 6.19 0.72 12.03
N PHE A 207 5.90 2.02 12.15
CA PHE A 207 6.69 2.95 12.97
C PHE A 207 6.57 2.69 14.48
N ALA A 208 5.57 1.92 14.90
CA ALA A 208 5.46 1.38 16.25
C ALA A 208 4.67 0.06 16.27
N ILE A 209 4.91 -0.75 17.30
CA ILE A 209 4.34 -2.08 17.49
C ILE A 209 3.73 -2.14 18.88
N PHE A 210 2.41 -2.33 18.97
CA PHE A 210 1.66 -2.28 20.22
C PHE A 210 1.12 -3.66 20.59
N TRP A 211 1.05 -3.94 21.88
CA TRP A 211 0.32 -5.05 22.46
C TRP A 211 -0.79 -4.46 23.32
N GLU A 212 -2.03 -4.79 22.97
CA GLU A 212 -3.17 -4.53 23.82
C GLU A 212 -3.10 -5.45 25.04
N VAL A 213 -3.07 -4.86 26.23
CA VAL A 213 -3.07 -5.56 27.50
C VAL A 213 -4.29 -5.06 28.28
N ARG A 214 -4.80 -5.85 29.21
CA ARG A 214 -5.95 -5.40 30.00
C ARG A 214 -5.64 -4.07 30.69
N ASN A 215 -6.50 -3.08 30.45
CA ASN A 215 -6.38 -1.71 30.94
C ASN A 215 -5.14 -0.95 30.42
N GLY A 216 -4.56 -1.32 29.26
CA GLY A 216 -3.43 -0.57 28.70
C GLY A 216 -2.87 -1.05 27.37
N LEU A 217 -1.79 -0.39 26.96
CA LEU A 217 -0.99 -0.72 25.79
C LEU A 217 0.47 -0.86 26.20
N LEU A 218 1.12 -1.94 25.78
CA LEU A 218 2.58 -2.07 25.77
C LEU A 218 3.08 -1.72 24.38
N MET A 219 4.08 -0.85 24.27
CA MET A 219 4.49 -0.26 22.99
C MET A 219 6.01 -0.38 22.78
N ARG A 220 6.39 -0.69 21.54
CA ARG A 220 7.77 -0.73 21.03
C ARG A 220 7.85 0.16 19.80
N CYS A 221 8.73 1.16 19.80
CA CYS A 221 8.63 2.26 18.84
C CYS A 221 9.95 2.49 18.13
N PHE A 222 9.89 2.71 16.81
CA PHE A 222 11.05 3.20 16.03
C PHE A 222 11.15 4.71 16.08
N ASN A 223 10.03 5.42 16.16
CA ASN A 223 9.99 6.87 16.28
C ASN A 223 9.30 7.28 17.59
N LEU A 224 9.86 8.28 18.26
CA LEU A 224 9.31 8.90 19.47
C LEU A 224 9.45 10.41 19.33
N HIS A 225 8.48 11.16 19.84
CA HIS A 225 8.51 12.62 19.79
C HIS A 225 9.49 13.17 20.83
N PRO A 226 10.44 14.05 20.45
CA PRO A 226 11.26 14.78 21.40
C PRO A 226 10.41 15.87 22.06
N VAL A 227 9.90 15.57 23.26
CA VAL A 227 9.02 16.49 24.01
C VAL A 227 9.81 17.68 24.50
N VAL A 228 11.00 17.44 25.06
CA VAL A 228 11.95 18.49 25.46
C VAL A 228 13.32 18.22 24.88
N VAL A 229 14.00 19.27 24.41
CA VAL A 229 15.41 19.25 24.00
C VAL A 229 16.09 20.47 24.58
N TYR A 230 17.17 20.27 25.33
CA TYR A 230 18.11 21.29 25.77
C TYR A 230 19.38 21.13 24.92
N PRO A 231 19.52 21.87 23.80
CA PRO A 231 20.54 21.58 22.80
C PRO A 231 21.94 21.74 23.37
N GLU A 232 22.78 20.70 23.25
CA GLU A 232 24.23 20.76 23.54
C GLU A 232 24.92 21.51 22.41
N VAL A 233 24.61 21.11 21.18
CA VAL A 233 25.02 21.78 19.96
C VAL A 233 23.98 22.83 19.63
N LYS A 234 24.32 24.10 19.91
CA LYS A 234 23.51 25.24 19.48
C LYS A 234 23.53 25.35 17.95
N ASP A 235 22.42 25.79 17.39
CA ASP A 235 22.21 25.98 15.95
C ASP A 235 22.48 24.71 15.12
N ALA A 236 22.19 23.55 15.71
CA ALA A 236 22.26 22.25 15.07
C ALA A 236 21.48 22.26 13.75
N GLN A 237 22.16 21.90 12.66
CA GLN A 237 21.57 21.84 11.34
C GLN A 237 20.81 20.52 11.18
N PHE A 238 19.58 20.60 10.69
CA PHE A 238 18.74 19.44 10.40
C PHE A 238 17.92 19.70 9.13
N SER A 239 17.63 18.64 8.40
CA SER A 239 17.08 18.70 7.04
C SER A 239 15.62 18.25 6.95
N LYS A 240 15.16 17.45 7.92
CA LYS A 240 13.80 16.93 7.95
C LYS A 240 12.99 17.61 9.05
N THR A 241 12.58 16.85 10.05
CA THR A 241 11.69 17.26 11.15
C THR A 241 12.41 17.14 12.49
N ILE A 242 11.82 17.74 13.53
CA ILE A 242 12.41 17.74 14.88
C ILE A 242 12.51 16.33 15.49
N ASP A 243 11.55 15.46 15.18
CA ASP A 243 11.48 14.06 15.58
C ASP A 243 12.33 13.14 14.69
N HIS A 244 12.90 13.69 13.61
CA HIS A 244 13.87 12.98 12.79
C HIS A 244 15.31 13.36 13.18
N ASP A 245 15.99 14.18 12.37
CA ASP A 245 17.45 14.40 12.45
C ASP A 245 17.88 15.52 13.42
N TYR A 246 16.95 16.33 13.96
CA TYR A 246 17.29 17.41 14.87
C TYR A 246 17.81 16.93 16.22
N LEU A 247 17.14 15.97 16.87
CA LEU A 247 17.55 15.51 18.20
C LEU A 247 18.99 14.97 18.19
N GLU A 248 19.33 14.12 17.22
CA GLU A 248 20.67 13.55 17.06
C GLU A 248 21.72 14.65 16.81
N ALA A 249 21.37 15.69 16.06
CA ALA A 249 22.26 16.82 15.80
C ALA A 249 22.44 17.74 17.03
N ALA A 250 21.38 17.96 17.79
CA ALA A 250 21.36 18.88 18.94
C ALA A 250 21.91 18.24 20.24
N CYS A 251 21.68 16.93 20.42
CA CYS A 251 22.04 16.15 21.60
C CYS A 251 22.68 14.80 21.17
N PRO A 252 23.93 14.82 20.68
CA PRO A 252 24.56 13.65 20.09
C PRO A 252 24.91 12.55 21.09
N ASN A 253 24.99 12.87 22.40
CA ASN A 253 25.27 11.89 23.44
C ASN A 253 23.97 11.18 23.90
N PRO A 254 23.79 9.87 23.60
CA PRO A 254 22.56 9.16 23.93
C PRO A 254 22.32 8.99 25.43
N THR A 255 23.34 9.11 26.29
CA THR A 255 23.14 8.99 27.76
C THR A 255 22.37 10.17 28.35
N ASP A 256 22.29 11.26 27.59
CA ASP A 256 21.66 12.52 28.01
C ASP A 256 20.18 12.55 27.60
N THR A 257 19.71 11.54 26.87
CA THR A 257 18.32 11.38 26.46
C THR A 257 17.60 10.38 27.36
N VAL A 258 16.38 10.71 27.77
CA VAL A 258 15.48 9.82 28.50
C VAL A 258 14.35 9.38 27.57
N ILE A 259 14.03 8.09 27.59
CA ILE A 259 12.83 7.55 26.95
C ILE A 259 11.80 7.32 28.05
N VAL A 260 10.62 7.94 27.93
CA VAL A 260 9.52 7.71 28.86
C VAL A 260 8.98 6.30 28.66
N GLN A 261 9.04 5.48 29.71
CA GLN A 261 8.65 4.06 29.67
C GLN A 261 7.33 3.74 30.39
N ASP A 262 6.76 4.71 31.12
CA ASP A 262 5.56 4.52 31.93
C ASP A 262 4.68 5.77 31.90
N SER A 263 3.40 5.61 31.58
CA SER A 263 2.45 6.70 31.53
C SER A 263 2.22 7.37 32.88
N ASP A 264 2.43 6.70 34.01
CA ASP A 264 2.33 7.34 35.34
C ASP A 264 3.42 8.42 35.54
N LEU A 265 4.52 8.39 34.78
CA LEU A 265 5.57 9.42 34.80
C LEU A 265 5.25 10.60 33.89
N PHE A 266 4.80 10.30 32.67
CA PHE A 266 4.44 11.28 31.66
C PHE A 266 3.46 10.64 30.67
N CYS A 267 2.30 11.26 30.49
CA CYS A 267 1.28 10.80 29.56
C CYS A 267 0.86 11.96 28.65
N ALA A 268 0.99 11.76 27.34
CA ALA A 268 0.51 12.70 26.34
C ALA A 268 -0.21 11.96 25.20
N CYS A 269 -1.22 12.60 24.62
CA CYS A 269 -2.02 12.07 23.54
C CYS A 269 -2.22 13.13 22.46
N GLU A 270 -2.32 12.69 21.20
CA GLU A 270 -2.57 13.54 20.03
C GLU A 270 -4.04 13.41 19.61
N LEU A 271 -4.68 14.52 19.24
CA LEU A 271 -6.10 14.54 18.86
C LEU A 271 -6.26 14.75 17.35
N SER A 272 -6.74 13.74 16.63
CA SER A 272 -6.93 13.81 15.18
C SER A 272 -8.38 13.59 14.75
N ARG A 273 -8.77 14.22 13.63
CA ARG A 273 -10.10 14.00 13.04
C ARG A 273 -10.29 12.53 12.67
N HIS A 274 -11.49 11.99 12.86
CA HIS A 274 -11.80 10.59 12.56
C HIS A 274 -11.50 10.14 11.12
N ASP A 275 -11.52 11.06 10.16
CA ASP A 275 -11.32 10.80 8.73
C ASP A 275 -9.84 10.90 8.29
N LEU A 276 -8.91 11.15 9.22
CA LEU A 276 -7.49 11.18 8.91
C LEU A 276 -7.01 9.78 8.55
N MET A 277 -6.55 9.61 7.31
CA MET A 277 -5.96 8.38 6.79
C MET A 277 -4.45 8.56 6.60
N MET A 278 -3.70 7.47 6.75
CA MET A 278 -2.29 7.39 6.37
C MET A 278 -2.10 6.18 5.46
N ASP A 279 -1.02 6.19 4.69
CA ASP A 279 -0.60 5.01 3.95
C ASP A 279 -0.20 3.90 4.92
N VAL A 280 -0.80 2.74 4.72
CA VAL A 280 -0.63 1.56 5.58
C VAL A 280 0.03 0.47 4.77
N MET A 281 0.85 -0.35 5.42
CA MET A 281 1.48 -1.48 4.73
C MET A 281 0.59 -2.71 4.86
N PRO A 282 0.51 -3.59 3.86
CA PRO A 282 -0.08 -4.91 4.06
C PRO A 282 0.78 -5.69 5.07
N TRP A 283 0.13 -6.33 6.05
CA TRP A 283 0.81 -7.14 7.06
C TRP A 283 0.78 -8.62 6.67
N GLN A 284 1.94 -9.26 6.46
CA GLN A 284 2.02 -10.69 6.15
C GLN A 284 2.41 -11.55 7.37
N GLY A 285 2.53 -10.95 8.56
CA GLY A 285 2.66 -11.70 9.81
C GLY A 285 4.09 -12.09 10.19
N SER A 286 5.13 -11.40 9.70
CA SER A 286 6.52 -11.79 9.99
C SER A 286 7.41 -10.66 10.49
N ALA A 287 8.29 -10.98 11.45
CA ALA A 287 9.33 -10.07 11.94
C ALA A 287 10.27 -9.59 10.81
N VAL A 288 10.44 -10.40 9.77
CA VAL A 288 11.24 -10.08 8.58
C VAL A 288 10.70 -8.83 7.86
N GLU A 289 9.40 -8.63 7.81
CA GLU A 289 8.81 -7.44 7.17
C GLU A 289 9.07 -6.17 7.98
N ILE A 290 8.96 -6.28 9.31
CA ILE A 290 9.32 -5.19 10.21
C ILE A 290 10.79 -4.83 10.04
N ALA A 291 11.66 -5.84 10.00
CA ALA A 291 13.10 -5.68 9.82
C ALA A 291 13.43 -5.02 8.47
N ARG A 292 12.76 -5.44 7.39
CA ARG A 292 12.92 -4.81 6.07
C ARG A 292 12.51 -3.34 6.09
N TRP A 293 11.34 -3.03 6.64
CA TRP A 293 10.90 -1.64 6.75
C TRP A 293 11.89 -0.81 7.60
N ALA A 294 12.31 -1.34 8.75
CA ALA A 294 13.28 -0.69 9.62
C ALA A 294 14.60 -0.44 8.90
N HIS A 295 15.10 -1.39 8.11
CA HIS A 295 16.33 -1.21 7.34
C HIS A 295 16.26 0.02 6.41
N PHE A 296 15.16 0.19 5.67
CA PHE A 296 15.02 1.28 4.69
C PHE A 296 14.54 2.62 5.26
N HIS A 297 13.79 2.60 6.36
CA HIS A 297 13.08 3.78 6.86
C HIS A 297 13.58 4.30 8.21
N THR A 298 14.54 3.61 8.84
CA THR A 298 15.04 3.99 10.17
C THR A 298 16.56 4.02 10.23
N THR A 299 17.11 4.86 11.11
CA THR A 299 18.54 4.90 11.45
C THR A 299 18.86 3.85 12.51
N SER A 300 20.15 3.57 12.72
CA SER A 300 20.60 2.73 13.84
C SER A 300 20.12 3.26 15.20
N HIS A 301 20.06 4.58 15.36
CA HIS A 301 19.51 5.24 16.55
C HIS A 301 18.03 4.86 16.77
N TYR A 302 17.17 5.02 15.77
CA TYR A 302 15.75 4.64 15.88
C TYR A 302 15.52 3.17 16.14
N ARG A 303 16.34 2.29 15.56
CA ARG A 303 16.25 0.85 15.85
C ARG A 303 16.59 0.54 17.30
N SER A 304 17.51 1.31 17.91
CA SER A 304 17.83 1.16 19.33
C SER A 304 16.65 1.50 20.25
N LEU A 305 15.76 2.41 19.83
CA LEU A 305 14.56 2.79 20.58
C LEU A 305 13.58 1.62 20.73
N LEU A 306 13.56 0.69 19.76
CA LEU A 306 12.72 -0.49 19.77
C LEU A 306 12.99 -1.40 21.00
N GLY A 307 14.20 -1.32 21.56
CA GLY A 307 14.57 -2.04 22.78
C GLY A 307 13.86 -1.52 24.05
N SER A 308 13.29 -0.31 24.03
CA SER A 308 12.57 0.25 25.16
C SER A 308 11.15 -0.29 25.27
N THR A 309 10.73 -0.65 26.48
CA THR A 309 9.34 -1.03 26.77
C THR A 309 8.59 0.19 27.26
N ILE A 310 7.56 0.63 26.53
CA ILE A 310 6.72 1.76 26.94
C ILE A 310 5.35 1.24 27.35
N ARG A 311 4.83 1.67 28.51
CA ARG A 311 3.53 1.24 29.04
C ARG A 311 2.59 2.44 29.15
N LEU A 312 1.45 2.36 28.48
CA LEU A 312 0.30 3.24 28.73
C LEU A 312 -0.76 2.45 29.47
N HIS A 313 -1.19 2.90 30.65
CA HIS A 313 -2.13 2.12 31.47
C HIS A 313 -3.05 3.00 32.32
N ALA A 314 -4.30 2.54 32.46
CA ALA A 314 -5.32 3.20 33.28
C ALA A 314 -5.45 2.58 34.70
N ALA A 315 -4.69 1.52 34.97
CA ALA A 315 -4.63 0.74 36.20
C ALA A 315 -3.28 0.00 36.30
N GLY A 316 -2.99 -0.65 37.44
CA GLY A 316 -1.69 -1.30 37.66
C GLY A 316 -1.20 -2.20 36.52
N CYS A 317 0.10 -2.09 36.19
CA CYS A 317 0.75 -2.74 35.04
C CYS A 317 1.77 -3.82 35.43
N ASP A 318 1.71 -4.36 36.65
CA ASP A 318 2.61 -5.39 37.20
C ASP A 318 2.01 -6.80 37.16
N GLY A 319 0.78 -6.94 36.66
CA GLY A 319 0.07 -8.20 36.54
C GLY A 319 0.69 -9.18 35.54
N ARG A 320 0.29 -10.45 35.63
CA ARG A 320 0.80 -11.54 34.79
C ARG A 320 0.66 -11.25 33.29
N GLU A 321 -0.45 -10.64 32.88
CA GLU A 321 -0.73 -10.30 31.47
C GLU A 321 0.28 -9.31 30.90
N TRP A 322 0.74 -8.34 31.70
CA TRP A 322 1.79 -7.39 31.30
C TRP A 322 3.15 -8.05 31.16
N LEU A 323 3.48 -8.97 32.07
CA LEU A 323 4.72 -9.76 31.98
C LEU A 323 4.74 -10.66 30.73
N ASP A 324 3.61 -11.30 30.43
CA ASP A 324 3.48 -12.17 29.26
C ASP A 324 3.54 -11.35 27.95
N ALA A 325 2.86 -10.18 27.89
CA ALA A 325 2.94 -9.26 26.76
C ALA A 325 4.37 -8.71 26.57
N GLN A 326 5.06 -8.38 27.66
CA GLN A 326 6.44 -7.94 27.61
C GLN A 326 7.36 -9.03 27.05
N ALA A 327 7.26 -10.26 27.57
CA ALA A 327 8.05 -11.40 27.08
C ALA A 327 7.78 -11.69 25.59
N GLN A 328 6.53 -11.59 25.15
CA GLN A 328 6.16 -11.70 23.74
C GLN A 328 6.80 -10.59 22.91
N SER A 329 6.71 -9.34 23.37
CA SER A 329 7.31 -8.20 22.68
C SER A 329 8.84 -8.29 22.60
N ASP A 330 9.50 -8.75 23.67
CA ASP A 330 10.96 -8.95 23.70
C ASP A 330 11.40 -9.99 22.66
N ALA A 331 10.62 -11.06 22.48
CA ALA A 331 10.89 -12.08 21.48
C ALA A 331 10.76 -11.51 20.06
N VAL A 332 9.70 -10.76 19.78
CA VAL A 332 9.48 -10.11 18.47
C VAL A 332 10.58 -9.10 18.18
N VAL A 333 10.88 -8.20 19.12
CA VAL A 333 11.93 -7.18 18.95
C VAL A 333 13.29 -7.82 18.67
N ARG A 334 13.64 -8.89 19.39
CA ARG A 334 14.88 -9.62 19.13
C ARG A 334 14.93 -10.20 17.73
N GLU A 335 13.86 -10.87 17.30
CA GLU A 335 13.76 -11.44 15.95
C GLU A 335 13.88 -10.33 14.88
N VAL A 336 13.22 -9.19 15.08
CA VAL A 336 13.29 -8.04 14.17
C VAL A 336 14.72 -7.53 14.05
N LEU A 337 15.40 -7.27 15.18
CA LEU A 337 16.76 -6.74 15.18
C LEU A 337 17.77 -7.72 14.56
N GLU A 338 17.68 -9.01 14.90
CA GLU A 338 18.50 -10.06 14.25
C GLU A 338 18.31 -10.08 12.73
N LYS A 339 17.07 -9.89 12.27
CA LYS A 339 16.76 -9.88 10.83
C LYS A 339 17.19 -8.60 10.12
N VAL A 340 17.27 -7.46 10.81
CA VAL A 340 17.84 -6.24 10.22
C VAL A 340 19.33 -6.46 9.93
N ASP A 341 20.06 -7.04 10.87
CA ASP A 341 21.50 -7.32 10.70
C ASP A 341 21.74 -8.31 9.54
N ASP A 342 20.89 -9.35 9.41
CA ASP A 342 20.92 -10.29 8.29
C ASP A 342 20.73 -9.56 6.94
N VAL A 343 19.78 -8.62 6.85
CA VAL A 343 19.49 -7.84 5.62
C VAL A 343 20.67 -6.94 5.25
N GLU A 344 21.31 -6.31 6.24
CA GLU A 344 22.49 -5.47 6.04
C GLU A 344 23.71 -6.26 5.57
N ALA A 345 23.96 -7.42 6.18
CA ALA A 345 25.10 -8.28 5.85
C ALA A 345 25.02 -8.86 4.42
N LEU A 346 23.82 -8.97 3.85
CA LEU A 346 23.57 -9.50 2.51
C LEU A 346 23.62 -8.42 1.42
N GLY A 347 24.11 -7.22 1.76
CA GLY A 347 24.42 -6.15 0.81
C GLY A 347 23.21 -5.36 0.33
N GLY A 348 22.03 -5.52 0.94
CA GLY A 348 20.78 -4.81 0.60
C GLY A 348 20.19 -5.13 -0.79
N GLU A 349 21.03 -5.45 -1.78
CA GLU A 349 20.71 -5.49 -3.21
C GLU A 349 20.43 -6.90 -3.78
N ASP A 350 20.68 -8.00 -3.06
CA ASP A 350 20.44 -9.36 -3.59
C ASP A 350 19.26 -10.09 -2.93
N ILE A 351 18.52 -9.41 -2.04
CA ILE A 351 17.28 -9.89 -1.40
C ILE A 351 16.13 -8.90 -1.68
N LEU A 352 16.21 -8.29 -2.87
CA LEU A 352 15.28 -7.30 -3.41
C LEU A 352 13.92 -7.92 -3.76
N PHE A 353 13.00 -7.88 -2.80
CA PHE A 353 11.62 -7.54 -3.10
C PHE A 353 11.33 -6.25 -2.34
N GLU A 354 11.77 -5.15 -2.94
CA GLU A 354 11.87 -3.82 -2.33
C GLU A 354 10.56 -3.04 -2.38
N TYR A 355 9.97 -2.85 -1.20
CA TYR A 355 9.10 -1.73 -0.88
C TYR A 355 10.01 -0.56 -0.51
N GLY A 356 9.94 0.53 -1.26
CA GLY A 356 10.79 1.69 -1.04
C GLY A 356 10.09 3.00 -1.39
N SER A 357 10.27 3.97 -0.48
CA SER A 357 10.16 5.43 -0.58
C SER A 357 8.94 6.08 -1.26
N TYR A 358 8.32 6.98 -0.49
CA TYR A 358 7.26 7.92 -0.86
C TYR A 358 7.57 8.67 -2.17
N SER A 359 6.70 8.53 -3.15
CA SER A 359 6.41 9.61 -4.09
C SER A 359 5.28 10.45 -3.49
N GLU A 360 5.44 11.77 -3.48
CA GLU A 360 4.38 12.69 -3.06
C GLU A 360 3.05 12.35 -3.77
N PRO A 361 1.90 12.41 -3.08
CA PRO A 361 0.61 12.21 -3.71
C PRO A 361 0.48 13.19 -4.87
N GLN A 362 0.29 12.65 -6.08
CA GLN A 362 0.02 13.49 -7.23
C GLN A 362 -1.47 13.86 -7.13
N ALA A 363 -1.76 15.12 -6.79
CA ALA A 363 -3.11 15.58 -6.47
C ALA A 363 -4.15 15.29 -7.58
N TYR A 364 -3.70 15.00 -8.80
CA TYR A 364 -4.52 14.65 -9.95
C TYR A 364 -3.69 13.90 -11.02
N VAL A 365 -4.29 12.87 -11.65
CA VAL A 365 -3.72 12.16 -12.81
C VAL A 365 -4.78 12.14 -13.92
N PRO A 366 -4.53 12.79 -15.08
CA PRO A 366 -5.45 12.73 -16.21
C PRO A 366 -5.61 11.30 -16.74
N ILE A 367 -6.79 10.96 -17.26
CA ILE A 367 -7.12 9.58 -17.68
C ILE A 367 -7.54 9.52 -19.15
N HIS A 368 -6.90 8.62 -19.89
CA HIS A 368 -7.31 8.17 -21.20
C HIS A 368 -7.94 6.79 -21.09
N PHE A 369 -9.27 6.70 -21.24
CA PHE A 369 -9.96 5.42 -21.34
C PHE A 369 -9.73 4.83 -22.73
N VAL A 370 -9.56 3.52 -22.80
CA VAL A 370 -9.42 2.79 -24.05
C VAL A 370 -10.32 1.57 -24.06
N THR A 371 -11.13 1.48 -25.12
CA THR A 371 -11.92 0.29 -25.44
C THR A 371 -11.70 -0.09 -26.88
N SER A 372 -11.32 -1.35 -27.10
CA SER A 372 -11.23 -1.99 -28.40
C SER A 372 -12.49 -2.82 -28.65
N VAL A 373 -13.26 -2.48 -29.67
CA VAL A 373 -14.58 -3.07 -29.95
C VAL A 373 -14.76 -3.25 -31.45
N TRP A 374 -15.08 -4.46 -31.91
CA TRP A 374 -15.35 -4.73 -33.32
C TRP A 374 -16.35 -5.88 -33.49
N GLY A 375 -17.09 -5.83 -34.59
CA GLY A 375 -18.21 -6.72 -34.86
C GLY A 375 -19.52 -6.20 -34.25
N ALA A 376 -20.61 -6.33 -35.01
CA ALA A 376 -21.91 -5.79 -34.64
C ALA A 376 -22.38 -6.23 -33.24
N GLU A 377 -22.18 -7.50 -32.89
CA GLU A 377 -22.59 -8.04 -31.59
C GLU A 377 -21.89 -7.34 -30.40
N TYR A 378 -20.56 -7.18 -30.47
CA TYR A 378 -19.80 -6.52 -29.41
C TYR A 378 -20.05 -5.02 -29.36
N ALA A 379 -20.28 -4.38 -30.52
CA ALA A 379 -20.70 -2.98 -30.57
C ALA A 379 -22.05 -2.77 -29.87
N CYS A 380 -23.02 -3.67 -30.07
CA CYS A 380 -24.30 -3.62 -29.35
C CYS A 380 -24.13 -3.83 -27.84
N ILE A 381 -23.36 -4.85 -27.41
CA ILE A 381 -23.11 -5.09 -25.97
C ILE A 381 -22.44 -3.87 -25.33
N PHE A 382 -21.46 -3.30 -26.01
CA PHE A 382 -20.75 -2.11 -25.56
C PHE A 382 -21.71 -0.93 -25.38
N SER A 383 -22.55 -0.64 -26.37
CA SER A 383 -23.50 0.47 -26.33
C SER A 383 -24.68 0.26 -25.38
N GLU A 384 -25.16 -0.96 -25.20
CA GLU A 384 -26.39 -1.24 -24.44
C GLU A 384 -26.16 -1.64 -22.97
N VAL A 385 -24.92 -1.97 -22.61
CA VAL A 385 -24.62 -2.51 -21.26
C VAL A 385 -23.33 -1.90 -20.70
N MET A 386 -22.21 -2.03 -21.42
CA MET A 386 -20.92 -1.60 -20.89
C MET A 386 -20.85 -0.09 -20.70
N LEU A 387 -21.11 0.71 -21.74
CA LEU A 387 -21.14 2.17 -21.65
C LEU A 387 -22.18 2.68 -20.63
N PRO A 388 -23.44 2.18 -20.62
CA PRO A 388 -24.39 2.48 -19.56
C PRO A 388 -23.87 2.27 -18.14
N SER A 389 -23.06 1.23 -17.89
CA SER A 389 -22.45 0.97 -16.57
C SER A 389 -21.31 1.92 -16.23
N VAL A 390 -20.59 2.42 -17.23
CA VAL A 390 -19.57 3.48 -17.09
C VAL A 390 -20.21 4.84 -16.78
N LEU A 391 -21.43 5.10 -17.25
CA LEU A 391 -22.16 6.36 -17.07
C LEU A 391 -22.74 6.58 -15.66
N SER A 392 -22.58 5.62 -14.74
CA SER A 392 -23.08 5.71 -13.36
C SER A 392 -22.45 6.87 -12.57
N LEU A 393 -23.12 7.29 -11.49
CA LEU A 393 -22.77 8.51 -10.74
C LEU A 393 -21.35 8.48 -10.17
N ARG A 394 -20.93 7.33 -9.63
CA ARG A 394 -19.58 7.18 -9.04
C ARG A 394 -18.57 6.65 -10.04
N ASN A 395 -18.92 6.58 -11.33
CA ASN A 395 -18.00 6.21 -12.40
C ASN A 395 -17.57 7.45 -13.21
N ILE A 396 -17.92 7.57 -14.48
CA ILE A 396 -17.43 8.67 -15.35
C ILE A 396 -17.77 10.05 -14.77
N LYS A 397 -18.90 10.15 -14.04
CA LYS A 397 -19.36 11.41 -13.46
C LYS A 397 -18.50 11.87 -12.28
N ALA A 398 -17.78 10.96 -11.61
CA ALA A 398 -16.92 11.22 -10.46
C ALA A 398 -15.48 11.61 -10.83
N ILE A 399 -15.11 11.57 -12.11
CA ILE A 399 -13.76 11.95 -12.56
C ILE A 399 -13.54 13.46 -12.31
N PRO A 400 -12.46 13.85 -11.63
CA PRO A 400 -12.06 15.26 -11.51
C PRO A 400 -11.43 15.78 -12.82
N ASN A 401 -11.56 17.09 -13.10
CA ASN A 401 -10.94 17.78 -14.25
C ASN A 401 -11.10 17.04 -15.60
N LYS A 402 -12.36 16.73 -15.95
CA LYS A 402 -12.71 15.90 -17.12
C LYS A 402 -12.21 16.46 -18.45
N GLU A 403 -11.94 17.76 -18.50
CA GLU A 403 -11.34 18.46 -19.63
C GLU A 403 -9.96 17.93 -20.03
N ASP A 404 -9.23 17.32 -19.09
CA ASP A 404 -7.93 16.69 -19.36
C ASP A 404 -8.05 15.18 -19.67
N CYS A 405 -9.27 14.63 -19.66
CA CYS A 405 -9.52 13.21 -19.86
C CYS A 405 -10.15 12.94 -21.24
N VAL A 406 -9.86 11.77 -21.82
CA VAL A 406 -10.37 11.35 -23.13
C VAL A 406 -10.84 9.90 -23.10
N TYR A 407 -11.95 9.59 -23.77
CA TYR A 407 -12.41 8.22 -24.03
C TYR A 407 -12.13 7.83 -25.48
N ARG A 408 -11.24 6.84 -25.68
CA ARG A 408 -10.80 6.36 -27.00
C ARG A 408 -11.48 5.04 -27.35
N ILE A 409 -12.22 5.04 -28.44
CA ILE A 409 -12.95 3.89 -28.96
C ILE A 409 -12.26 3.42 -30.24
N TYR A 410 -11.66 2.24 -30.20
CA TYR A 410 -11.05 1.61 -31.37
C TYR A 410 -12.03 0.65 -32.00
N THR A 411 -12.49 0.92 -33.22
CA THR A 411 -13.53 0.13 -33.90
C THR A 411 -13.37 0.07 -35.41
N CYS A 412 -14.03 -0.91 -36.06
CA CYS A 412 -14.23 -0.95 -37.50
C CYS A 412 -15.40 -0.05 -37.93
N GLY A 413 -15.60 0.13 -39.24
CA GLY A 413 -16.66 0.98 -39.79
C GLY A 413 -18.07 0.58 -39.36
N GLU A 414 -18.40 -0.71 -39.40
CA GLU A 414 -19.71 -1.23 -38.94
C GLU A 414 -19.93 -0.97 -37.44
N GLY A 415 -18.92 -1.26 -36.61
CA GLY A 415 -19.02 -1.01 -35.17
C GLY A 415 -19.15 0.48 -34.85
N ARG A 416 -18.47 1.35 -35.61
CA ARG A 416 -18.58 2.81 -35.46
C ARG A 416 -19.99 3.29 -35.71
N GLU A 417 -20.64 2.83 -36.79
CA GLU A 417 -22.02 3.21 -37.12
C GLU A 417 -22.99 2.82 -36.00
N ILE A 418 -22.84 1.63 -35.41
CA ILE A 418 -23.67 1.18 -34.29
C ILE A 418 -23.43 2.07 -33.06
N ILE A 419 -22.17 2.35 -32.73
CA ILE A 419 -21.81 3.08 -31.52
C ILE A 419 -22.22 4.55 -31.62
N GLU A 420 -21.92 5.23 -32.73
CA GLU A 420 -22.26 6.65 -32.94
C GLU A 420 -23.78 6.92 -32.90
N ASN A 421 -24.59 5.93 -33.27
CA ASN A 421 -26.05 6.03 -33.22
C ASN A 421 -26.65 5.67 -31.84
N SER A 422 -25.83 5.32 -30.84
CA SER A 422 -26.31 4.93 -29.51
C SER A 422 -26.45 6.12 -28.55
N ASP A 423 -27.50 6.11 -27.72
CA ASP A 423 -27.69 7.13 -26.69
C ASP A 423 -26.56 7.14 -25.65
N ALA A 424 -25.96 5.98 -25.38
CA ALA A 424 -24.88 5.85 -24.41
C ALA A 424 -23.63 6.66 -24.81
N VAL A 425 -23.22 6.67 -26.08
CA VAL A 425 -22.06 7.47 -26.51
C VAL A 425 -22.39 8.97 -26.55
N ARG A 426 -23.65 9.32 -26.84
CA ARG A 426 -24.14 10.70 -26.77
C ARG A 426 -24.04 11.23 -25.33
N LEU A 427 -24.54 10.46 -24.36
CA LEU A 427 -24.43 10.79 -22.93
C LEU A 427 -22.97 10.84 -22.45
N LEU A 428 -22.12 9.94 -22.94
CA LEU A 428 -20.69 9.96 -22.61
C LEU A 428 -20.03 11.26 -23.08
N SER A 429 -20.36 11.71 -24.30
CA SER A 429 -19.82 12.93 -24.91
C SER A 429 -20.24 14.22 -24.18
N GLU A 430 -21.31 14.18 -23.38
CA GLU A 430 -21.71 15.28 -22.49
C GLU A 430 -20.80 15.40 -21.26
N HIS A 431 -19.97 14.40 -20.97
CA HIS A 431 -19.13 14.34 -19.77
C HIS A 431 -17.63 14.33 -20.03
N ILE A 432 -17.18 13.70 -21.13
CA ILE A 432 -15.77 13.53 -21.45
C ILE A 432 -15.57 13.59 -22.97
N ALA A 433 -14.41 14.03 -23.43
CA ALA A 433 -14.09 14.00 -24.86
C ALA A 433 -14.08 12.55 -25.37
N VAL A 434 -14.75 12.28 -26.50
CA VAL A 434 -14.80 10.95 -27.12
C VAL A 434 -14.11 10.98 -28.47
N GLU A 435 -13.22 10.02 -28.71
CA GLU A 435 -12.49 9.88 -29.97
C GLU A 435 -12.61 8.47 -30.56
N PHE A 436 -12.86 8.41 -31.87
CA PHE A 436 -12.92 7.16 -32.63
C PHE A 436 -11.63 6.93 -33.41
N HIS A 437 -11.06 5.74 -33.27
CA HIS A 437 -9.84 5.31 -33.96
C HIS A 437 -10.13 4.02 -34.76
N PRO A 438 -9.66 3.91 -36.03
CA PRO A 438 -9.85 2.69 -36.80
C PRO A 438 -9.00 1.54 -36.26
N VAL A 439 -9.52 0.31 -36.29
CA VAL A 439 -8.72 -0.91 -36.05
C VAL A 439 -8.13 -1.44 -37.36
N ASP A 440 -6.97 -2.09 -37.27
CA ASP A 440 -6.38 -2.81 -38.40
C ASP A 440 -7.13 -4.14 -38.61
N GLU A 441 -8.01 -4.17 -39.60
CA GLU A 441 -8.79 -5.35 -39.96
C GLU A 441 -7.98 -6.43 -40.67
N THR A 442 -6.74 -6.14 -41.09
CA THR A 442 -5.86 -7.11 -41.78
C THR A 442 -5.16 -8.07 -40.81
N GLU A 443 -5.05 -7.72 -39.54
CA GLU A 443 -4.50 -8.60 -38.50
C GLU A 443 -5.53 -9.66 -38.08
N GLU A 444 -5.33 -10.91 -38.50
CA GLU A 444 -6.26 -12.02 -38.23
C GLU A 444 -6.29 -12.42 -36.74
N ASN A 445 -5.20 -12.18 -35.99
CA ASN A 445 -5.16 -12.52 -34.57
C ASN A 445 -5.79 -11.40 -33.72
N ARG A 446 -7.00 -11.66 -33.23
CA ARG A 446 -7.77 -10.74 -32.36
C ARG A 446 -6.98 -10.21 -31.16
N TYR A 447 -6.09 -11.01 -30.57
CA TYR A 447 -5.28 -10.59 -29.42
C TYR A 447 -4.18 -9.60 -29.84
N VAL A 448 -3.53 -9.84 -30.98
CA VAL A 448 -2.53 -8.92 -31.55
C VAL A 448 -3.19 -7.61 -31.94
N ARG A 449 -4.38 -7.69 -32.56
CA ARG A 449 -5.20 -6.52 -32.90
C ARG A 449 -5.54 -5.69 -31.66
N SER A 450 -6.02 -6.31 -30.57
CA SER A 450 -6.29 -5.59 -29.31
C SER A 450 -5.03 -4.97 -28.71
N SER A 451 -3.91 -5.71 -28.68
CA SER A 451 -2.63 -5.20 -28.18
C SER A 451 -2.12 -4.02 -29.01
N ASN A 452 -2.39 -3.96 -30.32
CA ASN A 452 -2.09 -2.79 -31.16
C ASN A 452 -2.89 -1.55 -30.73
N CYS A 453 -4.18 -1.69 -30.45
CA CYS A 453 -5.02 -0.60 -29.95
C CYS A 453 -4.49 -0.08 -28.61
N TYR A 454 -4.13 -0.98 -27.68
CA TYR A 454 -3.56 -0.60 -26.40
C TYR A 454 -2.22 0.11 -26.54
N ARG A 455 -1.33 -0.35 -27.41
CA ARG A 455 -0.05 0.31 -27.70
C ARG A 455 -0.25 1.76 -28.17
N ASP A 456 -1.12 1.95 -29.14
CA ASP A 456 -1.41 3.28 -29.68
C ASP A 456 -2.03 4.20 -28.60
N SER A 457 -2.96 3.69 -27.80
CA SER A 457 -3.53 4.46 -26.68
C SER A 457 -2.50 4.83 -25.62
N ILE A 458 -1.60 3.91 -25.27
CA ILE A 458 -0.53 4.16 -24.29
C ILE A 458 0.41 5.24 -24.80
N GLN A 459 0.78 5.19 -26.08
CA GLN A 459 1.63 6.20 -26.70
C GLN A 459 0.97 7.59 -26.67
N LYS A 460 -0.33 7.66 -27.01
CA LYS A 460 -1.11 8.92 -26.91
C LYS A 460 -1.26 9.41 -25.48
N ALA A 461 -1.53 8.51 -24.51
CA ALA A 461 -1.62 8.88 -23.10
C ALA A 461 -0.30 9.43 -22.56
N ALA A 462 0.81 8.83 -22.99
CA ALA A 462 2.15 9.30 -22.67
C ALA A 462 2.44 10.73 -23.15
N GLU A 463 2.01 11.10 -24.35
CA GLU A 463 2.15 12.47 -24.89
C GLU A 463 1.47 13.53 -24.02
N HIS A 464 0.41 13.14 -23.29
CA HIS A 464 -0.36 14.00 -22.40
C HIS A 464 -0.12 13.73 -20.91
N ASN A 465 0.95 13.00 -20.56
CA ASN A 465 1.25 12.59 -19.18
C ASN A 465 0.02 12.03 -18.42
N SER A 466 -0.75 11.20 -19.11
CA SER A 466 -2.01 10.63 -18.64
C SER A 466 -1.88 9.14 -18.34
N ALA A 467 -2.71 8.63 -17.43
CA ALA A 467 -2.89 7.19 -17.25
C ALA A 467 -3.78 6.62 -18.37
N SER A 468 -3.51 5.40 -18.82
CA SER A 468 -4.41 4.62 -19.68
C SER A 468 -5.28 3.70 -18.83
N VAL A 469 -6.60 3.75 -19.01
CA VAL A 469 -7.56 2.85 -18.36
C VAL A 469 -8.18 1.91 -19.40
N PHE A 470 -7.91 0.62 -19.28
CA PHE A 470 -8.28 -0.42 -20.24
C PHE A 470 -9.60 -1.06 -19.87
N LEU A 471 -10.66 -0.72 -20.61
CA LEU A 471 -12.01 -1.25 -20.44
C LEU A 471 -12.36 -2.16 -21.62
N ILE A 472 -12.79 -3.39 -21.35
CA ILE A 472 -13.19 -4.35 -22.39
C ILE A 472 -14.67 -4.16 -22.78
N PRO A 473 -15.08 -4.41 -24.04
CA PRO A 473 -16.41 -4.04 -24.53
C PRO A 473 -17.55 -4.92 -23.99
N ASP A 474 -17.23 -6.14 -23.56
CA ASP A 474 -18.15 -7.18 -23.12
C ASP A 474 -18.08 -7.37 -21.60
N MET A 475 -18.28 -6.29 -20.85
CA MET A 475 -18.34 -6.33 -19.39
C MET A 475 -19.48 -5.47 -18.82
N VAL A 476 -19.81 -5.74 -17.55
CA VAL A 476 -20.57 -4.82 -16.68
C VAL A 476 -19.62 -4.29 -15.62
N LEU A 477 -19.54 -2.96 -15.47
CA LEU A 477 -18.74 -2.30 -14.44
C LEU A 477 -19.62 -1.94 -13.23
N ALA A 478 -19.14 -2.23 -12.02
CA ALA A 478 -19.83 -1.80 -10.81
C ALA A 478 -19.70 -0.28 -10.59
N ASP A 479 -20.73 0.34 -10.03
CA ASP A 479 -20.74 1.75 -9.66
C ASP A 479 -19.67 2.04 -8.58
N GLY A 480 -18.83 3.04 -8.81
CA GLY A 480 -17.71 3.41 -7.92
C GLY A 480 -16.34 2.88 -8.37
N SER A 481 -16.29 1.99 -9.37
CA SER A 481 -15.02 1.43 -9.85
C SER A 481 -14.08 2.48 -10.45
N ILE A 482 -14.59 3.45 -11.22
CA ILE A 482 -13.73 4.52 -11.80
C ILE A 482 -13.30 5.52 -10.72
N GLU A 483 -14.17 5.86 -9.77
CA GLU A 483 -13.80 6.68 -8.61
C GLU A 483 -12.64 6.03 -7.82
N SER A 484 -12.70 4.71 -7.59
CA SER A 484 -11.60 3.96 -6.98
C SER A 484 -10.33 3.99 -7.81
N ILE A 485 -10.42 3.86 -9.14
CA ILE A 485 -9.25 4.00 -10.05
C ILE A 485 -8.60 5.37 -9.87
N CYS A 486 -9.38 6.46 -9.92
CA CYS A 486 -8.87 7.83 -9.72
C CYS A 486 -8.19 7.99 -8.36
N ARG A 487 -8.83 7.50 -7.30
CA ARG A 487 -8.28 7.52 -5.93
C ARG A 487 -6.93 6.81 -5.85
N ILE A 488 -6.85 5.59 -6.39
CA ILE A 488 -5.63 4.77 -6.34
C ILE A 488 -4.49 5.39 -7.16
N LEU A 489 -4.78 5.96 -8.34
CA LEU A 489 -3.80 6.71 -9.12
C LEU A 489 -3.31 7.96 -8.37
N GLY A 490 -4.20 8.67 -7.66
CA GLY A 490 -3.87 9.82 -6.81
C GLY A 490 -2.95 9.48 -5.63
N MET A 491 -2.97 8.21 -5.16
CA MET A 491 -2.00 7.68 -4.18
C MET A 491 -0.60 7.46 -4.80
N GLY A 492 -0.36 7.86 -6.05
CA GLY A 492 0.92 7.69 -6.75
C GLY A 492 1.12 6.31 -7.37
N LYS A 493 0.08 5.45 -7.36
CA LYS A 493 0.14 4.15 -8.04
C LYS A 493 0.15 4.34 -9.55
N ARG A 494 0.86 3.46 -10.23
CA ARG A 494 1.13 3.52 -11.66
C ARG A 494 0.65 2.31 -12.44
N ALA A 495 0.25 1.25 -11.75
CA ALA A 495 -0.56 0.19 -12.32
C ALA A 495 -1.64 -0.22 -11.31
N ILE A 496 -2.81 -0.56 -11.80
CA ILE A 496 -3.90 -1.14 -11.02
C ILE A 496 -4.28 -2.45 -11.69
N LEU A 497 -4.22 -3.54 -10.94
CA LEU A 497 -4.49 -4.90 -11.41
C LEU A 497 -5.74 -5.43 -10.75
N ILE A 498 -6.61 -6.03 -11.56
CA ILE A 498 -7.85 -6.67 -11.11
C ILE A 498 -7.93 -8.09 -11.65
N THR A 499 -8.76 -8.91 -11.01
CA THR A 499 -9.16 -10.20 -11.60
C THR A 499 -10.48 -10.02 -12.34
N GLY A 500 -10.57 -10.56 -13.55
CA GLY A 500 -11.85 -10.73 -14.22
C GLY A 500 -12.62 -11.89 -13.60
N PHE A 501 -13.93 -11.75 -13.51
CA PHE A 501 -14.84 -12.86 -13.21
C PHE A 501 -15.86 -12.96 -14.35
N ARG A 502 -15.94 -14.14 -14.97
CA ARG A 502 -16.78 -14.34 -16.15
C ARG A 502 -18.14 -14.89 -15.77
N VAL A 503 -19.18 -14.34 -16.38
CA VAL A 503 -20.58 -14.68 -16.12
C VAL A 503 -21.30 -14.99 -17.44
N LEU A 504 -22.43 -15.69 -17.35
CA LEU A 504 -23.25 -16.00 -18.52
C LEU A 504 -23.89 -14.72 -19.05
N ARG A 505 -23.53 -14.38 -20.29
CA ARG A 505 -23.87 -13.10 -20.91
C ARG A 505 -25.37 -12.82 -20.93
N ASN A 506 -26.17 -13.76 -21.43
CA ASN A 506 -27.57 -13.48 -21.74
C ASN A 506 -28.39 -13.27 -20.45
N GLU A 507 -28.13 -14.08 -19.43
CA GLU A 507 -28.79 -14.06 -18.13
C GLU A 507 -28.42 -12.80 -17.34
N VAL A 508 -27.14 -12.43 -17.33
CA VAL A 508 -26.68 -11.22 -16.64
C VAL A 508 -27.13 -9.96 -17.37
N ILE A 509 -27.03 -9.88 -18.70
CA ILE A 509 -27.57 -8.73 -19.46
C ILE A 509 -29.06 -8.57 -19.19
N ALA A 510 -29.84 -9.66 -19.22
CA ALA A 510 -31.28 -9.60 -18.96
C ALA A 510 -31.59 -9.06 -17.54
N SER A 511 -30.83 -9.49 -16.53
CA SER A 511 -31.02 -9.04 -15.14
C SER A 511 -30.56 -7.59 -14.94
N VAL A 512 -29.41 -7.22 -15.50
CA VAL A 512 -28.89 -5.83 -15.48
C VAL A 512 -29.88 -4.87 -16.12
N LYS A 513 -30.39 -5.19 -17.32
CA LYS A 513 -31.38 -4.35 -18.02
C LYS A 513 -32.71 -4.26 -17.29
N ARG A 514 -33.15 -5.32 -16.62
CA ARG A 514 -34.43 -5.35 -15.90
C ARG A 514 -34.38 -4.56 -14.59
N ASP A 515 -33.31 -4.74 -13.82
CA ASP A 515 -33.30 -4.31 -12.41
C ASP A 515 -32.45 -3.05 -12.17
N TYR A 516 -31.47 -2.76 -13.04
CA TYR A 516 -30.45 -1.73 -12.80
C TYR A 516 -30.32 -0.66 -13.89
N LEU A 517 -30.92 -0.86 -15.08
CA LEU A 517 -30.95 0.13 -16.15
C LEU A 517 -32.09 1.15 -15.93
N LYS A 518 -31.74 2.42 -15.79
CA LYS A 518 -32.68 3.56 -15.71
C LYS A 518 -32.10 4.76 -16.46
N ASP A 519 -32.91 5.39 -17.29
CA ASP A 519 -32.51 6.57 -18.09
C ASP A 519 -31.18 6.35 -18.84
N ASP A 520 -31.05 5.20 -19.51
CA ASP A 520 -29.86 4.75 -20.26
C ASP A 520 -28.57 4.60 -19.43
N ILE A 521 -28.70 4.54 -18.10
CA ILE A 521 -27.59 4.34 -17.15
C ILE A 521 -27.82 3.05 -16.38
N VAL A 522 -26.79 2.21 -16.30
CA VAL A 522 -26.74 1.05 -15.41
C VAL A 522 -26.04 1.47 -14.13
N SER A 523 -26.76 1.48 -13.01
CA SER A 523 -26.18 1.70 -11.68
C SER A 523 -26.38 0.43 -10.84
N ILE A 524 -25.32 -0.37 -10.76
CA ILE A 524 -25.28 -1.62 -10.00
C ILE A 524 -24.17 -1.54 -8.96
N GLN A 525 -24.48 -1.83 -7.70
CA GLN A 525 -23.47 -1.85 -6.64
C GLN A 525 -22.60 -3.11 -6.77
N PRO A 526 -21.34 -3.08 -6.29
CA PRO A 526 -20.45 -4.23 -6.43
C PRO A 526 -21.05 -5.55 -5.90
N ARG A 527 -21.69 -5.51 -4.73
CA ARG A 527 -22.29 -6.68 -4.09
C ARG A 527 -23.47 -7.28 -4.86
N ASP A 528 -24.26 -6.41 -5.49
CA ASP A 528 -25.35 -6.83 -6.37
C ASP A 528 -24.79 -7.52 -7.62
N LEU A 529 -23.71 -6.98 -8.19
CA LEU A 529 -23.04 -7.59 -9.34
C LEU A 529 -22.40 -8.94 -8.99
N VAL A 530 -21.78 -9.08 -7.80
CA VAL A 530 -21.30 -10.38 -7.31
C VAL A 530 -22.47 -11.35 -7.07
N SER A 531 -23.60 -10.87 -6.58
CA SER A 531 -24.81 -11.70 -6.40
C SER A 531 -25.31 -12.27 -7.74
N LEU A 532 -25.32 -11.46 -8.80
CA LEU A 532 -25.61 -11.94 -10.15
C LEU A 532 -24.54 -12.93 -10.65
N ALA A 533 -23.27 -12.68 -10.33
CA ALA A 533 -22.17 -13.58 -10.71
C ALA A 533 -22.26 -14.95 -10.04
N LEU A 534 -22.73 -15.03 -8.79
CA LEU A 534 -22.99 -16.29 -8.07
C LEU A 534 -24.15 -17.09 -8.66
N GLN A 535 -25.17 -16.38 -9.17
CA GLN A 535 -26.36 -16.98 -9.78
C GLN A 535 -26.09 -17.48 -11.20
N HIS A 536 -25.22 -16.77 -11.94
CA HIS A 536 -24.95 -17.03 -13.35
C HIS A 536 -23.46 -17.14 -13.68
N PRO A 537 -22.68 -17.99 -12.97
CA PRO A 537 -21.25 -18.12 -13.23
C PRO A 537 -21.03 -18.79 -14.58
N HIS A 538 -20.06 -18.28 -15.33
CA HIS A 538 -19.67 -18.91 -16.59
C HIS A 538 -18.85 -20.18 -16.33
N PRO A 539 -18.95 -21.24 -17.16
CA PRO A 539 -18.16 -22.47 -17.00
C PRO A 539 -16.64 -22.25 -16.88
N ILE A 540 -16.10 -21.20 -17.50
CA ILE A 540 -14.68 -20.84 -17.35
C ILE A 540 -14.36 -20.37 -15.91
N SER A 541 -15.20 -19.55 -15.29
CA SER A 541 -15.00 -19.17 -13.88
C SER A 541 -15.04 -20.39 -12.96
N GLU A 542 -15.97 -21.31 -13.21
CA GLU A 542 -16.07 -22.59 -12.47
C GLU A 542 -14.88 -23.52 -12.75
N SER A 543 -14.22 -23.41 -13.91
CA SER A 543 -13.00 -24.16 -14.23
C SER A 543 -11.81 -23.81 -13.32
N HIS A 544 -11.86 -22.68 -12.62
CA HIS A 544 -10.83 -22.27 -11.66
C HIS A 544 -11.07 -22.78 -10.23
N LEU A 545 -12.17 -23.51 -9.97
CA LEU A 545 -12.40 -24.09 -8.65
C LEU A 545 -11.29 -25.08 -8.29
N PHE A 546 -10.56 -24.77 -7.21
CA PHE A 546 -9.37 -25.49 -6.79
C PHE A 546 -9.71 -26.80 -6.05
N GLU A 547 -10.90 -26.86 -5.45
CA GLU A 547 -11.34 -28.02 -4.67
C GLU A 547 -12.11 -29.05 -5.52
N GLY A 548 -12.18 -30.30 -5.03
CA GLY A 548 -13.03 -31.32 -5.64
C GLY A 548 -12.42 -32.14 -6.79
N ASN A 549 -11.10 -32.09 -7.02
CA ASN A 549 -10.43 -32.82 -8.12
C ASN A 549 -11.03 -32.50 -9.51
N ASN A 550 -11.23 -31.21 -9.79
CA ASN A 550 -11.78 -30.73 -11.06
C ASN A 550 -10.95 -31.27 -12.26
N PRO A 551 -11.53 -32.08 -13.14
CA PRO A 551 -10.82 -32.65 -14.29
C PRO A 551 -10.61 -31.67 -15.45
N PHE A 552 -11.27 -30.51 -15.39
CA PHE A 552 -11.19 -29.43 -16.39
C PHE A 552 -10.70 -28.14 -15.73
N PHE A 553 -9.62 -28.24 -14.97
CA PHE A 553 -9.09 -27.14 -14.18
C PHE A 553 -8.25 -26.18 -15.03
N HIS A 554 -8.49 -24.88 -14.91
CA HIS A 554 -7.67 -23.85 -15.56
C HIS A 554 -6.70 -23.19 -14.54
N PRO A 555 -5.38 -23.44 -14.60
CA PRO A 555 -4.48 -23.05 -13.52
C PRO A 555 -4.11 -21.57 -13.42
N ALA A 556 -4.62 -20.71 -14.31
CA ALA A 556 -4.37 -19.26 -14.22
C ALA A 556 -4.96 -18.61 -12.96
N GLY A 557 -5.93 -19.26 -12.32
CA GLY A 557 -6.53 -18.86 -11.04
C GLY A 557 -6.94 -20.08 -10.22
N CYS A 558 -6.90 -19.93 -8.89
CA CYS A 558 -7.34 -20.90 -7.90
C CYS A 558 -8.47 -20.28 -7.09
N TYR A 559 -9.70 -20.78 -7.23
CA TYR A 559 -10.90 -20.21 -6.62
C TYR A 559 -11.49 -21.15 -5.57
N TRP A 560 -12.03 -20.54 -4.51
CA TRP A 560 -12.85 -21.16 -3.48
C TRP A 560 -14.20 -20.48 -3.48
N ARG A 561 -15.26 -21.24 -3.73
CA ARG A 561 -16.63 -20.76 -3.64
C ARG A 561 -17.11 -20.86 -2.20
N LEU A 562 -17.66 -19.78 -1.67
CA LEU A 562 -18.18 -19.66 -0.32
C LEU A 562 -19.71 -19.54 -0.39
N ASP A 563 -20.38 -20.61 -0.84
CA ASP A 563 -21.84 -20.68 -0.98
C ASP A 563 -22.48 -19.43 -1.62
N ASP A 564 -23.29 -18.69 -0.85
CA ASP A 564 -23.99 -17.45 -1.23
C ASP A 564 -23.23 -16.17 -0.83
N VAL A 565 -22.06 -16.33 -0.20
CA VAL A 565 -21.23 -15.24 0.31
C VAL A 565 -20.34 -14.66 -0.79
N GLY A 566 -19.76 -15.51 -1.65
CA GLY A 566 -18.87 -15.05 -2.72
C GLY A 566 -17.79 -16.04 -3.17
N TYR A 567 -16.70 -15.49 -3.73
CA TYR A 567 -15.51 -16.23 -4.11
C TYR A 567 -14.25 -15.65 -3.46
N LEU A 568 -13.39 -16.53 -2.94
CA LEU A 568 -11.99 -16.22 -2.66
C LEU A 568 -11.15 -16.69 -3.83
N MET A 569 -10.31 -15.81 -4.37
CA MET A 569 -9.54 -16.07 -5.58
C MET A 569 -8.06 -15.77 -5.35
N HIS A 570 -7.22 -16.60 -5.94
CA HIS A 570 -5.77 -16.38 -6.04
C HIS A 570 -5.41 -16.53 -7.52
N CYS A 571 -4.88 -15.48 -8.15
CA CYS A 571 -4.63 -15.45 -9.61
C CYS A 571 -3.16 -15.24 -9.96
N PHE A 572 -2.68 -15.95 -10.99
CA PHE A 572 -1.36 -15.72 -11.58
C PHE A 572 -1.38 -14.57 -12.59
N HIS A 573 -2.46 -14.49 -13.39
CA HIS A 573 -2.66 -13.46 -14.39
C HIS A 573 -3.74 -12.51 -13.89
N LEU A 574 -3.41 -11.23 -13.84
CA LEU A 574 -4.31 -10.16 -13.44
C LEU A 574 -4.38 -9.15 -14.58
N HIS A 575 -5.58 -8.66 -14.87
CA HIS A 575 -5.77 -7.66 -15.90
C HIS A 575 -5.32 -6.29 -15.39
N PRO A 576 -4.40 -5.59 -16.06
CA PRO A 576 -4.10 -4.20 -15.75
C PRO A 576 -5.25 -3.30 -16.22
N VAL A 577 -6.09 -2.88 -15.29
CA VAL A 577 -7.20 -1.97 -15.57
C VAL A 577 -6.71 -0.54 -15.78
N ALA A 578 -5.64 -0.12 -15.11
CA ALA A 578 -5.06 1.20 -15.28
C ALA A 578 -3.54 1.14 -15.28
N VAL A 579 -2.90 1.92 -16.16
CA VAL A 579 -1.45 2.00 -16.27
C VAL A 579 -1.01 3.43 -16.55
N TYR A 580 -0.06 3.93 -15.78
CA TYR A 580 0.55 5.24 -15.92
C TYR A 580 2.06 5.07 -16.12
N PRO A 581 2.52 4.86 -17.36
CA PRO A 581 3.91 4.49 -17.61
C PRO A 581 4.87 5.65 -17.30
N LYS A 582 6.08 5.35 -16.76
CA LYS A 582 7.19 6.33 -16.62
C LYS A 582 8.05 6.40 -17.86
N GLN A 583 8.16 5.27 -18.55
CA GLN A 583 8.89 5.11 -19.80
C GLN A 583 7.89 4.74 -20.88
N THR A 584 8.06 5.34 -22.05
CA THR A 584 7.13 5.25 -23.17
C THR A 584 7.76 4.58 -24.38
N ASP A 585 9.09 4.40 -24.33
CA ASP A 585 9.89 3.70 -25.32
C ASP A 585 10.10 2.24 -24.91
N PHE A 586 9.05 1.43 -25.06
CA PHE A 586 9.13 -0.03 -24.90
C PHE A 586 8.13 -0.74 -25.80
N THR A 587 8.43 -1.98 -26.15
CA THR A 587 7.53 -2.86 -26.90
C THR A 587 7.25 -4.12 -26.09
N PHE A 588 6.02 -4.60 -26.18
CA PHE A 588 5.58 -5.85 -25.57
C PHE A 588 4.95 -6.73 -26.65
N THR A 589 5.17 -8.05 -26.54
CA THR A 589 4.77 -9.01 -27.59
C THR A 589 3.55 -9.84 -27.22
N GLY A 590 3.22 -9.91 -25.92
CA GLY A 590 2.07 -10.64 -25.41
C GLY A 590 0.78 -9.83 -25.34
N THR A 591 -0.16 -10.34 -24.56
CA THR A 591 -1.33 -9.59 -24.09
C THR A 591 -0.92 -8.63 -22.97
N ILE A 592 -1.79 -7.67 -22.63
CA ILE A 592 -1.48 -6.63 -21.66
C ILE A 592 -1.30 -7.19 -20.22
N ASP A 593 -1.86 -8.35 -19.95
CA ASP A 593 -1.75 -9.10 -18.69
C ASP A 593 -0.55 -10.08 -18.64
N ASP A 594 0.32 -10.09 -19.66
CA ASP A 594 1.54 -10.92 -19.71
C ASP A 594 2.83 -10.09 -19.53
N ASP A 595 3.58 -9.79 -20.61
CA ASP A 595 4.89 -9.16 -20.51
C ASP A 595 4.84 -7.63 -20.39
N PHE A 596 3.67 -7.02 -20.59
CA PHE A 596 3.50 -5.57 -20.67
C PHE A 596 4.00 -4.81 -19.43
N LEU A 597 3.52 -5.15 -18.22
CA LEU A 597 3.90 -4.42 -16.99
C LEU A 597 5.41 -4.52 -16.72
N PHE A 598 5.97 -5.69 -17.00
CA PHE A 598 7.41 -5.94 -16.88
C PHE A 598 8.20 -5.07 -17.88
N LYS A 599 7.76 -5.00 -19.14
CA LYS A 599 8.39 -4.19 -20.19
C LYS A 599 8.21 -2.69 -19.96
N ALA A 600 7.10 -2.28 -19.36
CA ALA A 600 6.81 -0.91 -18.96
C ALA A 600 7.67 -0.42 -17.78
N ASN A 601 8.52 -1.30 -17.22
CA ASN A 601 9.35 -1.04 -16.05
C ASN A 601 8.52 -0.53 -14.84
N ILE A 602 7.28 -1.02 -14.73
CA ILE A 602 6.41 -0.71 -13.60
C ILE A 602 6.78 -1.64 -12.46
N LYS A 603 7.22 -1.05 -11.36
CA LYS A 603 7.66 -1.79 -10.18
C LYS A 603 6.46 -2.29 -9.38
N PRO A 604 6.57 -3.44 -8.68
CA PRO A 604 5.51 -3.92 -7.79
C PRO A 604 5.02 -2.89 -6.77
N ARG A 605 5.91 -2.05 -6.22
CA ARG A 605 5.54 -0.96 -5.29
C ARG A 605 4.64 0.12 -5.93
N ASP A 606 4.83 0.35 -7.23
CA ASP A 606 4.06 1.29 -8.05
C ASP A 606 2.78 0.59 -8.57
N THR A 607 2.53 -0.68 -8.20
CA THR A 607 1.38 -1.46 -8.63
C THR A 607 0.41 -1.67 -7.45
N TYR A 608 -0.88 -1.55 -7.71
CA TYR A 608 -1.95 -1.85 -6.77
C TYR A 608 -2.71 -3.09 -7.27
N ILE A 609 -2.86 -4.11 -6.44
CA ILE A 609 -3.68 -5.29 -6.76
C ILE A 609 -4.98 -5.15 -5.97
N VAL A 610 -6.10 -5.08 -6.67
CA VAL A 610 -7.42 -4.97 -6.06
C VAL A 610 -7.76 -6.27 -5.35
N ASP A 611 -7.90 -6.21 -4.03
CA ASP A 611 -8.08 -7.39 -3.19
C ASP A 611 -9.54 -7.61 -2.71
N SER A 612 -10.42 -6.68 -3.09
CA SER A 612 -11.85 -6.68 -2.76
C SER A 612 -12.69 -6.15 -3.91
N SER A 613 -13.79 -6.82 -4.21
CA SER A 613 -14.78 -6.37 -5.18
C SER A 613 -15.47 -5.07 -4.75
N ASP A 614 -15.47 -4.73 -3.46
CA ASP A 614 -16.02 -3.46 -2.97
C ASP A 614 -15.21 -2.23 -3.47
N ASP A 615 -13.95 -2.43 -3.92
CA ASP A 615 -13.11 -1.35 -4.47
C ASP A 615 -13.35 -1.16 -5.98
N ILE A 616 -13.00 -2.18 -6.78
CA ILE A 616 -13.13 -2.19 -8.24
C ILE A 616 -13.65 -3.56 -8.64
N LEU A 617 -14.77 -3.58 -9.37
CA LEU A 617 -15.36 -4.82 -9.86
C LEU A 617 -15.89 -4.63 -11.28
N TRP A 618 -15.54 -5.58 -12.14
CA TRP A 618 -16.30 -5.87 -13.34
C TRP A 618 -16.63 -7.35 -13.44
N CYS A 619 -17.64 -7.67 -14.24
CA CYS A 619 -17.90 -9.03 -14.68
C CYS A 619 -17.85 -9.10 -16.20
N GLU A 620 -17.09 -10.06 -16.73
CA GLU A 620 -16.96 -10.31 -18.16
C GLU A 620 -18.15 -11.14 -18.66
N LEU A 621 -18.71 -10.75 -19.79
CA LEU A 621 -19.92 -11.34 -20.37
C LEU A 621 -19.55 -12.28 -21.51
N SER A 622 -19.76 -13.59 -21.33
CA SER A 622 -19.51 -14.57 -22.40
C SER A 622 -20.72 -15.47 -22.67
N PRO A 623 -20.94 -15.86 -23.94
CA PRO A 623 -21.96 -16.85 -24.27
C PRO A 623 -21.56 -18.22 -23.73
N ALA A 624 -22.55 -19.08 -23.41
CA ALA A 624 -22.32 -20.35 -22.71
C ALA A 624 -21.41 -21.32 -23.49
N GLU A 625 -21.39 -21.23 -24.81
CA GLU A 625 -20.54 -22.01 -25.71
C GLU A 625 -19.08 -21.55 -25.77
N TYR A 626 -18.76 -20.38 -25.21
CA TYR A 626 -17.39 -19.89 -25.20
C TYR A 626 -16.53 -20.77 -24.29
N ALA A 627 -15.48 -21.35 -24.84
CA ALA A 627 -14.60 -22.25 -24.10
C ALA A 627 -13.13 -21.90 -24.35
N VAL A 628 -12.34 -22.00 -23.30
CA VAL A 628 -10.87 -21.93 -23.36
C VAL A 628 -10.34 -23.33 -23.06
N PRO A 629 -9.31 -23.83 -23.77
CA PRO A 629 -8.73 -25.13 -23.46
C PRO A 629 -8.32 -25.22 -21.98
N THR A 630 -8.81 -26.24 -21.27
CA THR A 630 -8.49 -26.49 -19.85
C THR A 630 -7.36 -27.52 -19.75
N PRO A 631 -6.10 -27.10 -19.54
CA PRO A 631 -4.95 -27.96 -19.80
C PRO A 631 -4.61 -28.91 -18.64
N ALA A 632 -5.32 -28.84 -17.51
CA ALA A 632 -4.90 -29.46 -16.27
C ALA A 632 -6.06 -30.08 -15.48
N ARG A 633 -5.69 -31.01 -14.60
CA ARG A 633 -6.50 -31.41 -13.44
C ARG A 633 -6.14 -30.52 -12.26
N SER A 634 -7.03 -30.34 -11.29
CA SER A 634 -6.74 -29.62 -10.05
C SER A 634 -5.83 -30.43 -9.10
N ASP A 635 -4.72 -30.98 -9.61
CA ASP A 635 -3.70 -31.68 -8.85
C ASP A 635 -2.34 -30.99 -8.94
N MET A 636 -1.54 -31.12 -7.88
CA MET A 636 -0.28 -30.39 -7.74
C MET A 636 0.69 -30.61 -8.93
N PRO A 637 0.92 -31.84 -9.43
CA PRO A 637 1.78 -32.05 -10.59
C PRO A 637 1.35 -31.28 -11.84
N SER A 638 0.06 -31.32 -12.18
CA SER A 638 -0.49 -30.67 -13.37
C SER A 638 -0.39 -29.15 -13.28
N ILE A 639 -0.68 -28.60 -12.10
CA ILE A 639 -0.60 -27.16 -11.85
C ILE A 639 0.86 -26.68 -11.90
N LEU A 640 1.80 -27.42 -11.29
CA LEU A 640 3.22 -27.07 -11.33
C LEU A 640 3.81 -27.13 -12.74
N ASP A 641 3.38 -28.08 -13.58
CA ASP A 641 3.78 -28.13 -14.99
C ASP A 641 3.25 -26.91 -15.76
N TRP A 642 1.98 -26.53 -15.53
CA TRP A 642 1.40 -25.34 -16.14
C TRP A 642 2.10 -24.04 -15.72
N ILE A 643 2.37 -23.87 -14.41
CA ILE A 643 3.07 -22.69 -13.86
C ILE A 643 4.42 -22.52 -14.57
N ARG A 644 5.20 -23.59 -14.73
CA ARG A 644 6.52 -23.53 -15.38
C ARG A 644 6.47 -23.11 -16.84
N LYS A 645 5.36 -23.37 -17.53
CA LYS A 645 5.19 -23.10 -18.97
C LYS A 645 4.57 -21.74 -19.26
N ASN A 646 3.70 -21.26 -18.36
CA ASN A 646 2.81 -20.13 -18.64
C ASN A 646 2.92 -18.98 -17.63
N THR A 647 3.88 -19.00 -16.70
CA THR A 647 4.05 -17.90 -15.73
C THR A 647 5.50 -17.43 -15.68
N ASN A 648 5.67 -16.14 -15.43
CA ASN A 648 6.95 -15.52 -15.11
C ASN A 648 7.03 -15.23 -13.59
N ALA A 649 8.15 -14.64 -13.14
CA ALA A 649 8.37 -14.34 -11.71
C ALA A 649 7.35 -13.32 -11.15
N LEU A 650 6.86 -12.41 -11.99
CA LEU A 650 5.85 -11.41 -11.63
C LEU A 650 4.47 -12.06 -11.44
N HIS A 651 4.04 -12.94 -12.35
CA HIS A 651 2.80 -13.71 -12.18
C HIS A 651 2.83 -14.56 -10.90
N GLN A 652 3.97 -15.15 -10.58
CA GLN A 652 4.15 -15.95 -9.37
C GLN A 652 4.18 -15.12 -8.08
N SER A 653 4.35 -13.80 -8.15
CA SER A 653 4.22 -12.94 -6.96
C SER A 653 2.76 -12.60 -6.67
N TYR A 654 1.92 -12.46 -7.70
CA TYR A 654 0.49 -12.11 -7.57
C TYR A 654 -0.35 -13.19 -6.89
N ILE A 655 -0.04 -14.46 -7.15
CA ILE A 655 -0.85 -15.60 -6.67
C ILE A 655 -1.03 -15.63 -5.14
N ARG A 656 -0.15 -14.99 -4.37
CA ARG A 656 -0.27 -14.93 -2.91
C ARG A 656 -1.29 -13.93 -2.41
N GLN A 657 -1.65 -12.94 -3.23
CA GLN A 657 -2.65 -11.95 -2.87
C GLN A 657 -4.04 -12.60 -2.89
N PRO A 658 -4.77 -12.63 -1.76
CA PRO A 658 -6.16 -13.05 -1.78
C PRO A 658 -7.03 -11.97 -2.41
N LEU A 659 -7.92 -12.35 -3.32
CA LEU A 659 -8.88 -11.46 -3.98
C LEU A 659 -10.29 -11.90 -3.60
N ARG A 660 -11.11 -10.97 -3.11
CA ARG A 660 -12.42 -11.27 -2.52
C ARG A 660 -13.53 -10.73 -3.40
N LEU A 661 -14.38 -11.61 -3.91
CA LEU A 661 -15.65 -11.23 -4.52
C LEU A 661 -16.74 -11.43 -3.48
N LEU A 662 -17.38 -10.35 -3.06
CA LEU A 662 -18.30 -10.29 -1.92
C LEU A 662 -19.73 -9.98 -2.38
N ALA A 663 -20.68 -10.88 -2.10
CA ALA A 663 -22.12 -10.63 -2.29
C ALA A 663 -22.80 -10.08 -1.03
N VAL A 664 -22.21 -10.31 0.14
CA VAL A 664 -22.73 -9.88 1.45
C VAL A 664 -21.64 -9.12 2.22
N GLU A 665 -22.04 -8.47 3.31
CA GLU A 665 -21.09 -7.79 4.18
C GLU A 665 -20.02 -8.75 4.73
N TYR A 666 -18.78 -8.32 4.68
CA TYR A 666 -17.63 -9.10 5.12
C TYR A 666 -17.69 -9.37 6.63
N GLN A 667 -18.17 -10.56 7.00
CA GLN A 667 -18.06 -11.08 8.36
C GLN A 667 -16.74 -11.82 8.51
N ARG A 668 -15.81 -11.20 9.23
CA ARG A 668 -14.39 -11.57 9.32
C ARG A 668 -14.14 -13.02 9.78
N ASP A 669 -15.01 -13.54 10.65
CA ASP A 669 -14.80 -14.84 11.29
C ASP A 669 -15.01 -16.03 10.33
N ASP A 670 -15.87 -15.87 9.31
CA ASP A 670 -16.14 -16.92 8.31
C ASP A 670 -15.08 -16.97 7.20
N TRP A 671 -14.51 -15.82 6.85
CA TRP A 671 -13.51 -15.71 5.77
C TRP A 671 -12.09 -16.04 6.21
N ASP A 672 -11.70 -15.68 7.44
CA ASP A 672 -10.33 -15.87 7.92
C ASP A 672 -9.90 -17.35 7.88
N ALA A 673 -10.79 -18.28 8.22
CA ALA A 673 -10.48 -19.71 8.18
C ALA A 673 -10.22 -20.21 6.75
N VAL A 674 -11.04 -19.78 5.79
CA VAL A 674 -10.90 -20.19 4.40
C VAL A 674 -9.69 -19.53 3.74
N GLU A 675 -9.45 -18.25 4.01
CA GLU A 675 -8.27 -17.52 3.54
C GLU A 675 -6.98 -18.16 4.07
N GLN A 676 -6.91 -18.52 5.35
CA GLN A 676 -5.74 -19.20 5.90
C GLN A 676 -5.52 -20.58 5.26
N CYS A 677 -6.60 -21.35 5.07
CA CYS A 677 -6.52 -22.65 4.41
C CYS A 677 -6.06 -22.54 2.95
N ALA A 678 -6.62 -21.58 2.21
CA ALA A 678 -6.24 -21.28 0.84
C ALA A 678 -4.77 -20.83 0.76
N LEU A 679 -4.35 -19.91 1.63
CA LEU A 679 -2.97 -19.40 1.65
C LEU A 679 -1.96 -20.52 1.93
N LEU A 680 -2.24 -21.45 2.84
CA LEU A 680 -1.37 -22.62 3.08
C LEU A 680 -1.22 -23.48 1.81
N LYS A 681 -2.30 -23.68 1.05
CA LYS A 681 -2.27 -24.42 -0.22
C LYS A 681 -1.46 -23.65 -1.29
N ILE A 682 -1.64 -22.34 -1.36
CA ILE A 682 -0.90 -21.47 -2.29
C ILE A 682 0.59 -21.41 -1.93
N ASP A 683 0.94 -21.33 -0.65
CA ASP A 683 2.34 -21.31 -0.23
C ASP A 683 3.04 -22.65 -0.49
N ASP A 684 2.36 -23.79 -0.29
CA ASP A 684 2.89 -25.09 -0.71
C ASP A 684 3.09 -25.14 -2.23
N LEU A 685 2.15 -24.60 -3.02
CA LEU A 685 2.25 -24.50 -4.47
C LEU A 685 3.46 -23.66 -4.91
N VAL A 686 3.63 -22.46 -4.36
CA VAL A 686 4.76 -21.57 -4.65
C VAL A 686 6.08 -22.14 -4.16
N ALA A 687 6.12 -22.78 -2.99
CA ALA A 687 7.32 -23.43 -2.48
C ALA A 687 7.78 -24.58 -3.39
N ARG A 688 6.83 -25.38 -3.91
CA ARG A 688 7.12 -26.48 -4.84
C ARG A 688 7.45 -26.00 -6.25
N SER A 689 6.92 -24.86 -6.69
CA SER A 689 7.31 -24.27 -7.98
C SER A 689 8.76 -23.79 -7.96
N LYS A 690 9.23 -23.26 -6.82
CA LYS A 690 10.61 -22.78 -6.58
C LYS A 690 11.62 -23.89 -6.33
N LYS A 691 11.21 -25.03 -5.75
CA LYS A 691 12.07 -26.21 -5.65
C LYS A 691 12.37 -26.69 -7.06
N ARG A 692 13.52 -26.27 -7.62
CA ARG A 692 14.15 -26.97 -8.74
C ARG A 692 14.14 -28.44 -8.38
N SER A 693 13.36 -29.23 -9.10
CA SER A 693 13.39 -30.67 -8.96
C SER A 693 14.83 -31.11 -9.16
N PHE A 694 15.50 -31.49 -8.08
CA PHE A 694 16.75 -32.23 -8.07
C PHE A 694 16.52 -33.68 -8.54
N LEU A 695 15.62 -33.87 -9.51
CA LEU A 695 15.71 -34.99 -10.42
C LEU A 695 16.80 -34.59 -11.41
N PRO A 696 17.90 -35.35 -11.52
CA PRO A 696 18.91 -35.04 -12.52
C PRO A 696 18.18 -34.96 -13.85
N THR A 697 18.28 -33.83 -14.54
CA THR A 697 17.79 -33.68 -15.90
C THR A 697 18.62 -34.59 -16.80
N LEU A 698 18.28 -35.88 -16.79
CA LEU A 698 18.59 -36.81 -17.86
C LEU A 698 18.27 -36.17 -19.22
N PRO A 699 17.18 -35.39 -19.41
CA PRO A 699 16.87 -34.82 -20.73
C PRO A 699 17.85 -33.75 -21.21
N VAL A 700 18.45 -32.91 -20.35
CA VAL A 700 19.35 -31.83 -20.80
C VAL A 700 20.76 -32.35 -21.04
N ALA A 701 21.25 -33.27 -20.20
CA ALA A 701 22.51 -33.96 -20.42
C ALA A 701 22.42 -34.90 -21.64
N VAL A 702 21.31 -35.63 -21.80
CA VAL A 702 21.03 -36.46 -22.98
C VAL A 702 20.79 -35.60 -24.22
N ALA A 703 20.08 -34.46 -24.15
CA ALA A 703 19.92 -33.57 -25.30
C ALA A 703 21.25 -32.93 -25.72
N ARG A 704 22.09 -32.50 -24.77
CA ARG A 704 23.46 -32.05 -25.06
C ARG A 704 24.33 -33.17 -25.61
N MET A 705 24.23 -34.40 -25.09
CA MET A 705 24.92 -35.58 -25.65
C MET A 705 24.43 -35.88 -27.06
N VAL A 706 23.13 -35.91 -27.31
CA VAL A 706 22.50 -36.18 -28.62
C VAL A 706 22.87 -35.07 -29.62
N HIS A 707 22.99 -33.82 -29.19
CA HIS A 707 23.44 -32.72 -30.06
C HIS A 707 24.95 -32.82 -30.37
N LEU A 708 25.78 -33.18 -29.38
CA LEU A 708 27.21 -33.44 -29.58
C LEU A 708 27.44 -34.65 -30.50
N PHE A 709 26.69 -35.75 -30.27
CA PHE A 709 26.72 -36.97 -31.08
C PHE A 709 26.19 -36.70 -32.49
N ARG A 710 25.14 -35.89 -32.68
CA ARG A 710 24.68 -35.45 -34.00
C ARG A 710 25.80 -34.74 -34.76
N GLY A 711 26.51 -33.80 -34.13
CA GLY A 711 27.62 -33.08 -34.77
C GLY A 711 28.82 -33.98 -35.12
N VAL A 712 29.15 -34.96 -34.27
CA VAL A 712 30.22 -35.93 -34.55
C VAL A 712 29.81 -36.92 -35.65
N ILE A 713 28.58 -37.44 -35.61
CA ILE A 713 28.03 -38.37 -36.59
C ILE A 713 27.88 -37.69 -37.95
N PHE A 714 27.40 -36.45 -38.03
CA PHE A 714 27.28 -35.72 -39.30
C PHE A 714 28.64 -35.46 -39.95
N ARG A 715 29.67 -35.13 -39.15
CA ARG A 715 31.04 -34.95 -39.64
C ARG A 715 31.67 -36.27 -40.10
N ALA A 716 31.45 -37.36 -39.37
CA ALA A 716 31.91 -38.69 -39.76
C ALA A 716 31.22 -39.18 -41.05
N ALA A 717 29.90 -38.98 -41.16
CA ALA A 717 29.10 -39.31 -42.33
C ALA A 717 29.53 -38.52 -43.57
N ARG A 718 29.76 -37.20 -43.42
CA ARG A 718 30.24 -36.35 -44.51
C ARG A 718 31.65 -36.72 -44.97
N LYS A 719 32.56 -37.01 -44.05
CA LYS A 719 33.93 -37.44 -44.38
C LYS A 719 33.96 -38.83 -45.05
N ALA A 720 33.07 -39.74 -44.64
CA ALA A 720 32.90 -41.04 -45.29
C ALA A 720 32.28 -40.90 -46.69
N GLN A 721 31.32 -40.00 -46.88
CA GLN A 721 30.72 -39.69 -48.17
C GLN A 721 31.76 -39.08 -49.13
N GLU A 722 32.56 -38.11 -48.67
CA GLU A 722 33.67 -37.53 -49.43
C GLU A 722 34.69 -38.61 -49.87
N GLN A 723 35.00 -39.58 -49.01
CA GLN A 723 35.88 -40.71 -49.35
C GLN A 723 35.26 -41.69 -50.36
N VAL A 724 33.95 -41.96 -50.27
CA VAL A 724 33.22 -42.79 -51.23
C VAL A 724 33.11 -42.09 -52.58
N ASP A 725 32.87 -40.79 -52.60
CA ASP A 725 32.79 -40.00 -53.83
C ASP A 725 34.17 -39.86 -54.50
N THR A 726 35.24 -39.73 -53.70
CA THR A 726 36.63 -39.78 -54.19
C THR A 726 36.98 -41.17 -54.76
N ALA A 727 36.56 -42.25 -54.10
CA ALA A 727 36.78 -43.63 -54.57
C ALA A 727 35.94 -43.97 -55.83
N ARG A 728 34.76 -43.36 -55.99
CA ARG A 728 33.94 -43.44 -57.21
C ARG A 728 34.55 -42.66 -58.36
N ALA A 729 35.08 -41.46 -58.10
CA ALA A 729 35.80 -40.66 -59.10
C ALA A 729 37.05 -41.37 -59.62
N ASN A 730 37.70 -42.19 -58.78
CA ASN A 730 38.87 -43.00 -59.12
C ASN A 730 38.54 -44.44 -59.55
N GLY A 731 37.27 -44.75 -59.86
CA GLY A 731 36.85 -46.02 -60.48
C GLY A 731 37.04 -47.30 -59.64
N SER A 732 37.17 -47.21 -58.31
CA SER A 732 37.62 -48.32 -57.46
C SER A 732 36.74 -48.66 -56.24
N ALA A 733 35.51 -48.16 -56.16
CA ALA A 733 34.64 -48.43 -55.00
C ALA A 733 33.81 -49.73 -55.14
N PRO A 734 33.96 -50.75 -54.25
CA PRO A 734 33.13 -51.95 -54.27
C PRO A 734 31.77 -51.74 -53.56
N PRO A 735 30.73 -52.54 -53.88
CA PRO A 735 29.34 -52.35 -53.40
C PRO A 735 29.13 -52.47 -51.88
N LEU A 736 30.13 -52.98 -51.15
CA LEU A 736 30.04 -53.26 -49.71
C LEU A 736 30.02 -52.00 -48.82
N LEU A 737 30.66 -50.90 -49.26
CA LEU A 737 30.72 -49.66 -48.48
C LEU A 737 29.36 -48.97 -48.33
N SER A 738 28.49 -49.07 -49.35
CA SER A 738 27.14 -48.49 -49.30
C SER A 738 26.21 -49.26 -48.35
N ARG A 739 26.37 -50.59 -48.24
CA ARG A 739 25.57 -51.42 -47.32
C ARG A 739 25.97 -51.22 -45.86
N ALA A 740 27.26 -51.09 -45.55
CA ALA A 740 27.72 -50.79 -44.20
C ALA A 740 27.23 -49.41 -43.73
N TYR A 741 27.24 -48.41 -44.62
CA TYR A 741 26.74 -47.06 -44.34
C TYR A 741 25.23 -47.04 -44.03
N LEU A 742 24.41 -47.72 -44.84
CA LEU A 742 22.97 -47.84 -44.62
C LEU A 742 22.63 -48.60 -43.33
N ALA A 743 23.42 -49.61 -42.97
CA ALA A 743 23.26 -50.36 -41.72
C ALA A 743 23.55 -49.47 -40.49
N VAL A 744 24.63 -48.69 -40.52
CA VAL A 744 24.98 -47.76 -39.43
C VAL A 744 23.93 -46.65 -39.30
N TYR A 745 23.46 -46.09 -40.41
CA TYR A 745 22.41 -45.07 -40.40
C TYR A 745 21.06 -45.60 -39.86
N SER A 746 20.69 -46.83 -40.21
CA SER A 746 19.50 -47.53 -39.72
C SER A 746 19.55 -47.74 -38.19
N VAL A 747 20.69 -48.21 -37.67
CA VAL A 747 20.89 -48.41 -36.22
C VAL A 747 20.84 -47.07 -35.47
N LEU A 748 21.49 -46.03 -36.01
CA LEU A 748 21.50 -44.69 -35.40
C LEU A 748 20.12 -44.03 -35.44
N SER A 749 19.35 -44.20 -36.51
CA SER A 749 17.97 -43.72 -36.62
C SER A 749 17.06 -44.38 -35.58
N ARG A 750 17.20 -45.70 -35.35
CA ARG A 750 16.46 -46.42 -34.32
C ARG A 750 16.83 -45.98 -32.91
N LEU A 751 18.12 -45.82 -32.61
CA LEU A 751 18.58 -45.31 -31.32
C LEU A 751 18.10 -43.87 -31.05
N THR A 752 18.05 -43.03 -32.09
CA THR A 752 17.51 -41.66 -31.97
C THR A 752 16.00 -41.69 -31.69
N LYS A 753 15.23 -42.56 -32.35
CA LYS A 753 13.80 -42.75 -32.07
C LYS A 753 13.53 -43.33 -30.68
N LEU A 754 14.41 -44.20 -30.19
CA LEU A 754 14.32 -44.79 -28.86
C LEU A 754 14.68 -43.80 -27.74
N ALA A 755 15.49 -42.78 -28.04
CA ALA A 755 15.85 -41.71 -27.11
C ALA A 755 14.86 -40.52 -27.12
N ILE A 756 14.02 -40.42 -28.15
CA ILE A 756 12.93 -39.43 -28.27
C ILE A 756 11.64 -39.93 -27.58
N ARG A 757 11.41 -41.25 -27.58
CA ARG A 757 10.38 -41.90 -26.76
C ARG A 757 10.87 -42.03 -25.33
#